data_AF-A0A2C5Z5C3-F1
#
_entry.id   AF-A0A2C5Z5C3-F1
#
_cell.length_a   1.000
_cell.length_b   1.000
_cell.length_c   1.000
_cell.angle_alpha   90.00
_cell.angle_beta   90.00
_cell.angle_gamma   90.00
#
_symmetry.space_group_name_H-M   'P 1'
#
loop_
_entity.id
_entity.type
_entity.pdbx_description
1 polymer ?
#
loop_
_entity_poly.entity_id
_entity_poly.type
_entity_poly.pdbx_seq_one_letter_code
_entity_poly.pdbx_strand_id
1 'polypeptide(L)'
;MAKEYKFKNGLQTPRRPLHLPATAPAAATATGTAGRGGRNLTLKEQSSTIERLSKENFDLKLKVMFLSDRLDKLSEEGIKEMISENVDLKTSLAVLQRDNRVLRKRVKELERQAKDDENRPSTARSGTSSADQTARMDEEEAQEREEELIYLRERVEEYAIEIERLRTEGVHRESEKRKLADMVKTLGERTAGDSLGRQEEADVWKDLLEQETARREQADEENRRLRDDVFRLKRDASTGQQGAMHHTTNIYNITKKPRDRNASPSRPVSGLSGEVDGSNANFSAATTLVDELRRESEQLRHENAELRREVGAQTSMLTSRNREKERLYQEIEDLKMAQRRAGVAGGIGSIGVGGGAGGGVAASTVDSILDRSASRAGHDRPQSRGSARTRPTLVEEEEADAEREELENKLAELRDNLSEAKLQNQELQRELESCMADFETAVEDKRLAEETAASLQEDVDAAMNDLVALQAERDEALREQGDMEVEFEALRQEAQDEIDTLEGEADQRNEEVQRLQADLRDRSENFDALQEEMRKLSEALVRLEDEQDGKLRRIRQLEEELDGSNKELEELEQKLIEANDKNQRLSVQQESSQGEIAFLREEQEADKIRIGDLEAALANVEQGLREERDRARELDGLLQQERVQREMVANKEKEEVQQFVNELNREASAAKDEVRRLRKSLSSREVEATEWKERLIELENNLREALGDLNGTRSSLLKSIAKMQRELENTIRELDTTKAAVVEKDRIIKQRDALLESHALESRKVAELLDKERVGHRNTKSQFETFQKTHHHLSQTASTQDVRIAELESTRGQDRRKIAMLEQSARDQLTERNELLLTLWQRLSGLCGREWINCNALVDRQVVPSVEVVANRLPGFSKNLLAAIKTIESMFGSLQSKIKSVERDLHREYQALENNLEARTKKLDRLETMVRNTIAAAASASAGFPSSSSSSSAAQHEVQGRMQRLEDAYRQLKVENATLRTAQEEARRRRRCREGPAIGTGAGPRARRRRARASRGRRRASAPWTWR
;
A
#
# COMPACT_ATOMS: atom_id res chain seq x y z
N MET A 1 4.85 -0.17 -71.54
CA MET A 1 4.45 -1.42 -70.85
C MET A 1 3.95 -0.99 -69.47
N ALA A 2 2.69 -1.21 -69.06
CA ALA A 2 1.98 -2.48 -68.91
C ALA A 2 2.57 -3.29 -67.73
N LYS A 3 1.87 -3.54 -66.61
CA LYS A 3 0.41 -3.47 -66.34
C LYS A 3 0.08 -2.90 -64.94
N GLU A 4 -0.94 -2.04 -64.85
CA GLU A 4 -1.83 -2.01 -63.68
C GLU A 4 -2.75 -3.24 -63.73
N TYR A 5 -3.24 -3.72 -62.59
CA TYR A 5 -4.43 -4.58 -62.55
C TYR A 5 -5.46 -4.05 -61.55
N LYS A 6 -6.69 -3.84 -62.03
CA LYS A 6 -7.80 -3.27 -61.25
C LYS A 6 -8.78 -4.37 -60.80
N PHE A 7 -9.42 -4.09 -59.67
CA PHE A 7 -10.52 -4.85 -59.08
C PHE A 7 -11.63 -5.25 -60.08
N LYS A 8 -12.29 -6.39 -59.82
CA LYS A 8 -13.68 -6.64 -60.26
C LYS A 8 -14.37 -7.65 -59.34
N ASN A 9 -15.59 -7.32 -58.90
CA ASN A 9 -16.40 -8.14 -57.99
C ASN A 9 -17.16 -9.27 -58.71
N GLY A 10 -17.64 -10.26 -57.95
CA GLY A 10 -18.50 -11.33 -58.48
C GLY A 10 -19.10 -12.25 -57.41
N LEU A 11 -20.06 -11.75 -56.61
CA LEU A 11 -20.92 -12.63 -55.79
C LEU A 11 -22.01 -13.27 -56.66
N GLN A 12 -22.10 -14.61 -56.67
CA GLN A 12 -23.38 -15.30 -56.92
C GLN A 12 -23.39 -16.72 -56.36
N THR A 13 -24.52 -17.12 -55.77
CA THR A 13 -24.74 -18.44 -55.17
C THR A 13 -25.49 -19.38 -56.13
N PRO A 14 -25.10 -20.66 -56.26
CA PRO A 14 -25.92 -21.68 -56.91
C PRO A 14 -26.82 -22.41 -55.90
N ARG A 15 -28.10 -22.58 -56.23
CA ARG A 15 -29.02 -23.47 -55.49
C ARG A 15 -28.87 -24.93 -55.94
N ARG A 16 -29.19 -25.84 -55.00
CA ARG A 16 -29.40 -27.28 -55.18
C ARG A 16 -30.40 -27.63 -56.31
N PRO A 17 -30.06 -28.56 -57.22
CA PRO A 17 -31.01 -29.37 -57.98
C PRO A 17 -31.16 -30.79 -57.39
N LEU A 18 -32.16 -31.53 -57.89
CA LEU A 18 -32.38 -32.95 -57.59
C LEU A 18 -32.00 -33.84 -58.78
N HIS A 19 -31.92 -35.14 -58.48
CA HIS A 19 -32.32 -36.27 -59.34
C HIS A 19 -31.29 -37.00 -60.22
N LEU A 20 -31.49 -38.32 -60.24
CA LEU A 20 -30.86 -39.37 -61.06
C LEU A 20 -31.45 -39.38 -62.49
N PRO A 21 -30.84 -40.03 -63.53
CA PRO A 21 -30.10 -41.31 -63.40
C PRO A 21 -28.88 -41.61 -64.32
N ALA A 22 -28.15 -42.66 -63.89
CA ALA A 22 -27.48 -43.73 -64.65
C ALA A 22 -26.68 -43.44 -65.95
N THR A 23 -25.38 -43.77 -65.90
CA THR A 23 -24.82 -44.96 -66.60
C THR A 23 -23.45 -45.35 -66.00
N ALA A 24 -22.97 -46.57 -66.32
CA ALA A 24 -21.73 -47.20 -65.85
C ALA A 24 -20.81 -47.48 -67.08
N PRO A 25 -19.58 -48.08 -67.00
CA PRO A 25 -18.96 -48.78 -65.85
C PRO A 25 -17.42 -48.60 -65.67
N ALA A 26 -16.88 -49.37 -64.70
CA ALA A 26 -15.47 -49.78 -64.51
C ALA A 26 -14.45 -48.70 -64.05
N ALA A 27 -13.37 -49.03 -63.30
CA ALA A 27 -12.87 -50.32 -62.81
C ALA A 27 -12.41 -50.26 -61.32
N ALA A 28 -12.05 -51.42 -60.74
CA ALA A 28 -11.57 -51.60 -59.37
C ALA A 28 -10.23 -50.87 -59.10
N THR A 29 -9.79 -50.56 -57.86
CA THR A 29 -9.91 -51.26 -56.55
C THR A 29 -10.09 -50.24 -55.39
N ALA A 30 -10.36 -50.57 -54.12
CA ALA A 30 -10.21 -51.83 -53.38
C ALA A 30 -11.30 -52.05 -52.30
N THR A 31 -11.12 -53.14 -51.53
CA THR A 31 -11.86 -53.58 -50.32
C THR A 31 -12.09 -52.46 -49.28
N GLY A 32 -13.22 -52.41 -48.56
CA GLY A 32 -14.44 -53.24 -48.64
C GLY A 32 -15.35 -53.11 -47.40
N THR A 33 -16.65 -53.41 -47.57
CA THR A 33 -17.66 -53.89 -46.59
C THR A 33 -17.65 -53.42 -45.12
N ALA A 34 -18.75 -53.11 -44.43
CA ALA A 34 -20.19 -52.94 -44.74
C ALA A 34 -20.86 -52.42 -43.42
N GLY A 35 -22.08 -51.88 -43.37
CA GLY A 35 -23.10 -51.65 -44.39
C GLY A 35 -24.33 -50.97 -43.80
N ARG A 36 -25.37 -50.77 -44.62
CA ARG A 36 -26.64 -50.10 -44.28
C ARG A 36 -27.25 -50.55 -42.93
N GLY A 37 -27.70 -49.57 -42.14
CA GLY A 37 -28.66 -49.79 -41.06
C GLY A 37 -29.42 -48.52 -40.72
N GLY A 38 -30.69 -48.43 -41.12
CA GLY A 38 -31.58 -47.32 -40.74
C GLY A 38 -32.03 -47.43 -39.29
N ARG A 39 -31.10 -47.26 -38.34
CA ARG A 39 -31.44 -47.09 -36.92
C ARG A 39 -31.73 -45.62 -36.66
N ASN A 40 -32.87 -45.36 -36.01
CA ASN A 40 -33.11 -44.06 -35.39
C ASN A 40 -32.02 -43.85 -34.35
N LEU A 41 -31.15 -42.86 -34.56
CA LEU A 41 -30.16 -42.45 -33.56
C LEU A 41 -30.90 -42.18 -32.25
N THR A 42 -30.43 -42.76 -31.14
CA THR A 42 -31.00 -42.49 -29.83
C THR A 42 -30.86 -41.01 -29.50
N LEU A 43 -31.73 -40.47 -28.63
CA LEU A 43 -31.65 -39.06 -28.22
C LEU A 43 -30.25 -38.68 -27.69
N LYS A 44 -29.51 -39.63 -27.11
CA LYS A 44 -28.12 -39.46 -26.62
C LYS A 44 -27.07 -39.39 -27.74
N GLU A 45 -27.26 -40.14 -28.84
CA GLU A 45 -26.40 -40.05 -30.04
C GLU A 45 -26.70 -38.79 -30.87
N GLN A 46 -27.98 -38.38 -30.90
CA GLN A 46 -28.39 -37.10 -31.47
C GLN A 46 -27.83 -35.93 -30.65
N SER A 47 -27.98 -35.93 -29.31
CA SER A 47 -27.44 -34.88 -28.45
C SER A 47 -25.91 -34.78 -28.55
N SER A 48 -25.19 -35.90 -28.49
CA SER A 48 -23.72 -35.92 -28.68
C SER A 48 -23.29 -35.39 -30.06
N THR A 49 -24.13 -35.52 -31.09
CA THR A 49 -23.84 -34.98 -32.43
C THR A 49 -24.18 -33.50 -32.54
N ILE A 50 -25.24 -33.03 -31.88
CA ILE A 50 -25.57 -31.60 -31.74
C ILE A 50 -24.49 -30.88 -30.92
N GLU A 51 -24.03 -31.48 -29.83
CA GLU A 51 -22.99 -30.97 -28.93
C GLU A 51 -21.64 -30.83 -29.64
N ARG A 52 -21.26 -31.84 -30.44
CA ARG A 52 -20.08 -31.78 -31.31
C ARG A 52 -20.18 -30.68 -32.36
N LEU A 53 -21.31 -30.60 -33.08
CA LEU A 53 -21.56 -29.54 -34.08
C LEU A 53 -21.63 -28.14 -33.44
N SER A 54 -22.12 -28.03 -32.21
CA SER A 54 -22.14 -26.78 -31.43
C SER A 54 -20.71 -26.34 -31.09
N LYS A 55 -19.85 -27.27 -30.64
CA LYS A 55 -18.43 -27.01 -30.40
C LYS A 55 -17.71 -26.62 -31.68
N GLU A 56 -17.90 -27.36 -32.78
CA GLU A 56 -17.35 -27.02 -34.10
C GLU A 56 -17.83 -25.63 -34.59
N ASN A 57 -19.08 -25.24 -34.28
CA ASN A 57 -19.60 -23.90 -34.59
C ASN A 57 -18.98 -22.80 -33.71
N PHE A 58 -18.73 -23.08 -32.44
CA PHE A 58 -18.05 -22.18 -31.51
C PHE A 58 -16.57 -21.98 -31.89
N ASP A 59 -15.85 -23.06 -32.19
CA ASP A 59 -14.47 -23.03 -32.67
C ASP A 59 -14.38 -22.25 -34.01
N LEU A 60 -15.37 -22.40 -34.90
CA LEU A 60 -15.49 -21.59 -36.12
C LEU A 60 -15.76 -20.11 -35.82
N LYS A 61 -16.63 -19.78 -34.84
CA LYS A 61 -16.87 -18.38 -34.43
C LYS A 61 -15.63 -17.73 -33.84
N LEU A 62 -14.91 -18.41 -32.94
CA LEU A 62 -13.61 -17.96 -32.43
C LEU A 62 -12.62 -17.74 -33.56
N LYS A 63 -12.54 -18.67 -34.53
CA LYS A 63 -11.63 -18.54 -35.66
C LYS A 63 -11.99 -17.38 -36.60
N VAL A 64 -13.28 -17.10 -36.80
CA VAL A 64 -13.73 -15.89 -37.50
C VAL A 64 -13.37 -14.63 -36.71
N MET A 65 -13.62 -14.59 -35.40
CA MET A 65 -13.28 -13.45 -34.53
C MET A 65 -11.78 -13.13 -34.56
N PHE A 66 -10.91 -14.12 -34.39
CA PHE A 66 -9.45 -13.92 -34.46
C PHE A 66 -8.95 -13.58 -35.87
N LEU A 67 -9.66 -14.01 -36.93
CA LEU A 67 -9.35 -13.59 -38.30
C LEU A 67 -9.82 -12.16 -38.58
N SER A 68 -10.93 -11.71 -38.00
CA SER A 68 -11.38 -10.31 -38.04
C SER A 68 -10.45 -9.39 -37.26
N ASP A 69 -10.18 -9.67 -35.98
CA ASP A 69 -9.25 -8.89 -35.14
C ASP A 69 -7.86 -8.76 -35.80
N ARG A 70 -7.38 -9.85 -36.44
CA ARG A 70 -6.13 -9.83 -37.20
C ARG A 70 -6.25 -9.12 -38.55
N LEU A 71 -7.42 -9.06 -39.18
CA LEU A 71 -7.67 -8.27 -40.39
C LEU A 71 -7.71 -6.77 -40.05
N ASP A 72 -8.31 -6.40 -38.92
CA ASP A 72 -8.42 -5.03 -38.45
C ASP A 72 -7.05 -4.48 -38.03
N LYS A 73 -6.25 -5.27 -37.30
CA LYS A 73 -4.84 -4.98 -36.97
C LYS A 73 -3.89 -4.97 -38.18
N LEU A 74 -4.26 -5.62 -39.29
CA LEU A 74 -3.54 -5.58 -40.57
C LEU A 74 -4.23 -4.69 -41.62
N SER A 75 -5.23 -3.91 -41.22
CA SER A 75 -5.93 -3.00 -42.11
C SER A 75 -5.05 -1.80 -42.45
N GLU A 76 -5.37 -1.11 -43.54
CA GLU A 76 -4.73 0.17 -43.85
C GLU A 76 -5.02 1.26 -42.79
N GLU A 77 -5.94 1.04 -41.84
CA GLU A 77 -6.21 1.96 -40.72
C GLU A 77 -5.25 1.64 -39.56
N GLY A 78 -5.27 0.42 -39.02
CA GLY A 78 -4.40 -0.01 -37.92
C GLY A 78 -2.91 0.04 -38.25
N ILE A 79 -2.53 -0.19 -39.52
CA ILE A 79 -1.15 0.01 -39.98
C ILE A 79 -0.77 1.50 -39.98
N LYS A 80 -1.69 2.43 -40.28
CA LYS A 80 -1.42 3.87 -40.14
C LYS A 80 -1.28 4.26 -38.68
N GLU A 81 -2.17 3.79 -37.80
CA GLU A 81 -2.12 4.08 -36.36
C GLU A 81 -0.80 3.62 -35.73
N MET A 82 -0.38 2.38 -35.99
CA MET A 82 0.92 1.83 -35.56
C MET A 82 2.12 2.59 -36.14
N ILE A 83 1.98 3.20 -37.34
CA ILE A 83 3.01 4.06 -37.95
C ILE A 83 3.04 5.43 -37.26
N SER A 84 1.90 6.06 -36.96
CA SER A 84 1.85 7.32 -36.19
C SER A 84 2.40 7.12 -34.78
N GLU A 85 2.02 6.05 -34.08
CA GLU A 85 2.59 5.71 -32.77
C GLU A 85 4.12 5.51 -32.87
N ASN A 86 4.61 4.84 -33.92
CA ASN A 86 6.05 4.73 -34.17
C ASN A 86 6.75 6.07 -34.48
N VAL A 87 6.04 7.05 -35.05
CA VAL A 87 6.55 8.40 -35.26
C VAL A 87 6.57 9.15 -33.93
N ASP A 88 5.51 9.08 -33.14
CA ASP A 88 5.38 9.82 -31.88
C ASP A 88 6.26 9.25 -30.76
N LEU A 89 6.49 7.94 -30.74
CA LEU A 89 7.53 7.33 -29.91
C LEU A 89 8.95 7.76 -30.35
N LYS A 90 9.19 7.95 -31.66
CA LYS A 90 10.49 8.44 -32.16
C LYS A 90 10.71 9.93 -31.91
N THR A 91 9.69 10.77 -32.03
CA THR A 91 9.78 12.20 -31.66
C THR A 91 9.96 12.34 -30.15
N SER A 92 9.20 11.60 -29.34
CA SER A 92 9.35 11.55 -27.88
C SER A 92 10.75 11.07 -27.47
N LEU A 93 11.28 10.02 -28.08
CA LEU A 93 12.65 9.56 -27.87
C LEU A 93 13.69 10.64 -28.24
N ALA A 94 13.48 11.35 -29.35
CA ALA A 94 14.38 12.43 -29.78
C ALA A 94 14.33 13.65 -28.85
N VAL A 95 13.16 14.00 -28.30
CA VAL A 95 12.99 15.02 -27.27
C VAL A 95 13.70 14.59 -25.98
N LEU A 96 13.42 13.39 -25.47
CA LEU A 96 14.09 12.87 -24.26
C LEU A 96 15.62 12.77 -24.43
N GLN A 97 16.13 12.42 -25.62
CA GLN A 97 17.56 12.46 -25.91
C GLN A 97 18.12 13.88 -25.97
N ARG A 98 17.37 14.86 -26.50
CA ARG A 98 17.74 16.28 -26.48
C ARG A 98 17.81 16.80 -25.05
N ASP A 99 16.80 16.48 -24.24
CA ASP A 99 16.69 16.98 -22.88
C ASP A 99 17.69 16.29 -21.95
N ASN A 100 17.97 15.00 -22.13
CA ASN A 100 19.08 14.33 -21.43
C ASN A 100 20.44 14.96 -21.79
N ARG A 101 20.64 15.46 -23.03
CA ARG A 101 21.84 16.24 -23.41
C ARG A 101 21.85 17.64 -22.79
N VAL A 102 20.69 18.31 -22.65
CA VAL A 102 20.57 19.61 -21.97
C VAL A 102 20.84 19.45 -20.47
N LEU A 103 20.23 18.46 -19.81
CA LEU A 103 20.45 18.14 -18.40
C LEU A 103 21.92 17.76 -18.15
N ARG A 104 22.57 16.95 -19.00
CA ARG A 104 24.02 16.68 -18.88
C ARG A 104 24.90 17.91 -19.06
N LYS A 105 24.48 18.90 -19.86
CA LYS A 105 25.17 20.21 -19.93
C LYS A 105 24.94 21.00 -18.65
N ARG A 106 23.70 21.05 -18.15
CA ARG A 106 23.34 21.80 -16.93
C ARG A 106 23.99 21.22 -15.67
N VAL A 107 24.08 19.90 -15.56
CA VAL A 107 24.86 19.21 -14.52
C VAL A 107 26.34 19.61 -14.61
N LYS A 108 26.97 19.53 -15.80
CA LYS A 108 28.37 19.97 -15.97
C LYS A 108 28.60 21.46 -15.71
N GLU A 109 27.59 22.29 -15.95
CA GLU A 109 27.61 23.72 -15.67
C GLU A 109 27.53 23.99 -14.16
N LEU A 110 26.65 23.27 -13.44
CA LEU A 110 26.52 23.36 -11.98
C LEU A 110 27.72 22.73 -11.25
N GLU A 111 28.20 21.56 -11.69
CA GLU A 111 29.46 20.94 -11.23
C GLU A 111 30.65 21.89 -11.42
N ARG A 112 30.66 22.63 -12.54
CA ARG A 112 31.68 23.65 -12.78
C ARG A 112 31.47 24.87 -11.88
N GLN A 113 30.26 25.39 -11.70
CA GLN A 113 30.02 26.54 -10.83
C GLN A 113 30.43 26.23 -9.38
N ALA A 114 29.98 25.10 -8.84
CA ALA A 114 30.39 24.64 -7.50
C ALA A 114 31.92 24.53 -7.37
N LYS A 115 32.61 24.10 -8.43
CA LYS A 115 34.08 23.99 -8.45
C LYS A 115 34.80 25.33 -8.67
N ASP A 116 34.25 26.23 -9.48
CA ASP A 116 34.79 27.59 -9.69
C ASP A 116 34.61 28.42 -8.39
N ASP A 117 33.54 28.18 -7.62
CA ASP A 117 33.33 28.76 -6.27
C ASP A 117 34.23 28.11 -5.21
N GLU A 118 34.37 26.78 -5.17
CA GLU A 118 35.30 26.06 -4.26
C GLU A 118 36.76 26.47 -4.46
N ASN A 119 37.14 26.86 -5.69
CA ASN A 119 38.49 27.34 -6.02
C ASN A 119 38.68 28.86 -5.83
N ARG A 120 37.68 29.61 -5.34
CA ARG A 120 37.79 31.06 -5.12
C ARG A 120 38.36 31.37 -3.73
N PRO A 121 39.61 31.86 -3.59
CA PRO A 121 40.21 32.06 -2.26
C PRO A 121 39.55 33.22 -1.51
N SER A 122 39.22 33.01 -0.23
CA SER A 122 38.55 34.01 0.62
C SER A 122 39.50 35.11 1.13
N THR A 123 40.04 35.91 0.19
CA THR A 123 41.00 36.99 0.48
C THR A 123 40.85 38.18 -0.47
N ALA A 124 39.81 39.00 -0.29
CA ALA A 124 39.63 40.25 -1.07
C ALA A 124 38.92 41.38 -0.30
N ARG A 125 39.31 41.64 0.94
CA ARG A 125 38.81 42.81 1.71
C ARG A 125 39.58 44.08 1.30
N SER A 126 39.13 44.76 0.26
CA SER A 126 39.53 46.12 -0.14
C SER A 126 38.49 46.69 -1.11
N GLY A 127 38.08 47.95 -1.08
CA GLY A 127 38.61 49.09 -0.31
C GLY A 127 38.26 50.41 -0.98
N THR A 128 36.99 50.60 -1.32
CA THR A 128 36.46 51.82 -1.97
C THR A 128 34.99 52.02 -1.58
N SER A 129 34.51 53.27 -1.58
CA SER A 129 33.35 53.72 -0.81
C SER A 129 32.07 53.89 -1.64
N SER A 130 31.06 53.02 -1.42
CA SER A 130 29.60 53.30 -1.55
C SER A 130 28.79 51.99 -1.49
N ALA A 131 28.59 51.40 -0.30
CA ALA A 131 28.03 50.04 -0.14
C ALA A 131 27.00 49.87 1.01
N ASP A 132 26.50 50.96 1.61
CA ASP A 132 25.61 50.91 2.80
C ASP A 132 24.19 50.40 2.49
N GLN A 133 23.81 50.33 1.21
CA GLN A 133 22.56 49.71 0.75
C GLN A 133 22.73 48.25 0.33
N THR A 134 23.86 47.89 -0.31
CA THR A 134 24.11 46.49 -0.71
C THR A 134 24.31 45.61 0.51
N ALA A 135 25.03 46.06 1.54
CA ALA A 135 25.25 45.25 2.75
C ALA A 135 23.93 44.79 3.41
N ARG A 136 22.86 45.60 3.35
CA ARG A 136 21.53 45.20 3.87
C ARG A 136 20.78 44.25 2.94
N MET A 137 20.86 44.46 1.63
CA MET A 137 20.29 43.49 0.68
C MET A 137 21.04 42.17 0.71
N ASP A 138 22.36 42.18 0.88
CA ASP A 138 23.19 40.99 1.03
C ASP A 138 22.90 40.27 2.37
N GLU A 139 22.54 41.01 3.45
CA GLU A 139 22.09 40.43 4.72
C GLU A 139 20.64 39.91 4.67
N GLU A 140 19.71 40.60 3.99
CA GLU A 140 18.33 40.15 3.76
C GLU A 140 18.30 38.93 2.83
N GLU A 141 19.01 38.96 1.69
CA GLU A 141 19.12 37.84 0.74
C GLU A 141 20.02 36.69 1.28
N ALA A 142 20.77 36.91 2.36
CA ALA A 142 21.40 35.83 3.13
C ALA A 142 20.42 35.22 4.14
N GLN A 143 19.61 36.03 4.83
CA GLN A 143 18.56 35.57 5.73
C GLN A 143 17.47 34.79 4.96
N GLU A 144 17.01 35.27 3.81
CA GLU A 144 16.09 34.53 2.94
C GLU A 144 16.68 33.18 2.50
N ARG A 145 17.99 33.10 2.23
CA ARG A 145 18.67 31.82 1.92
C ARG A 145 18.88 30.92 3.13
N GLU A 146 19.08 31.46 4.33
CA GLU A 146 19.10 30.67 5.56
C GLU A 146 17.70 30.16 5.91
N GLU A 147 16.65 30.96 5.72
CA GLU A 147 15.25 30.54 5.86
C GLU A 147 14.85 29.50 4.80
N GLU A 148 15.23 29.66 3.53
CA GLU A 148 15.07 28.62 2.50
C GLU A 148 15.85 27.34 2.84
N LEU A 149 17.08 27.46 3.37
CA LEU A 149 17.87 26.30 3.81
C LEU A 149 17.27 25.63 5.06
N ILE A 150 16.66 26.37 5.97
CA ILE A 150 15.92 25.83 7.12
C ILE A 150 14.67 25.12 6.62
N TYR A 151 13.84 25.77 5.80
CA TYR A 151 12.64 25.17 5.20
C TYR A 151 12.95 23.90 4.38
N LEU A 152 14.03 23.90 3.60
CA LEU A 152 14.46 22.71 2.85
C LEU A 152 15.06 21.62 3.74
N ARG A 153 15.69 21.96 4.88
CA ARG A 153 16.13 20.98 5.89
C ARG A 153 14.93 20.38 6.60
N GLU A 154 14.03 21.20 7.13
CA GLU A 154 12.79 20.79 7.78
C GLU A 154 11.98 19.88 6.86
N ARG A 155 11.79 20.25 5.58
CA ARG A 155 11.03 19.40 4.65
C ARG A 155 11.78 18.12 4.22
N VAL A 156 13.11 18.11 4.23
CA VAL A 156 13.91 16.88 4.07
C VAL A 156 13.85 16.01 5.32
N GLU A 157 13.74 16.60 6.51
CA GLU A 157 13.58 15.91 7.79
C GLU A 157 12.16 15.34 7.94
N GLU A 158 11.12 16.08 7.53
CA GLU A 158 9.75 15.57 7.35
C GLU A 158 9.72 14.38 6.37
N TYR A 159 10.36 14.49 5.20
CA TYR A 159 10.44 13.36 4.27
C TYR A 159 11.30 12.20 4.81
N ALA A 160 12.31 12.46 5.64
CA ALA A 160 13.07 11.40 6.30
C ALA A 160 12.21 10.67 7.34
N ILE A 161 11.49 11.41 8.18
CA ILE A 161 10.52 10.89 9.16
C ILE A 161 9.41 10.10 8.47
N GLU A 162 8.86 10.60 7.36
CA GLU A 162 7.84 9.90 6.58
C GLU A 162 8.39 8.64 5.90
N ILE A 163 9.63 8.66 5.41
CA ILE A 163 10.32 7.47 4.90
C ILE A 163 10.57 6.46 6.02
N GLU A 164 10.90 6.89 7.25
CA GLU A 164 11.01 5.99 8.39
C GLU A 164 9.65 5.48 8.87
N ARG A 165 8.58 6.27 8.80
CA ARG A 165 7.19 5.82 9.03
C ARG A 165 6.79 4.75 8.02
N LEU A 166 6.96 5.02 6.72
CA LEU A 166 6.63 4.07 5.66
C LEU A 166 7.50 2.80 5.72
N ARG A 167 8.76 2.89 6.18
CA ARG A 167 9.62 1.72 6.46
C ARG A 167 9.16 0.93 7.69
N THR A 168 8.84 1.60 8.80
CA THR A 168 8.39 0.93 10.04
C THR A 168 7.02 0.30 9.86
N GLU A 169 6.09 0.96 9.15
CA GLU A 169 4.84 0.34 8.71
C GLU A 169 5.06 -0.78 7.68
N GLY A 170 6.05 -0.65 6.79
CA GLY A 170 6.43 -1.72 5.87
C GLY A 170 6.87 -2.99 6.63
N VAL A 171 7.74 -2.81 7.63
CA VAL A 171 8.16 -3.87 8.57
C VAL A 171 6.98 -4.36 9.42
N HIS A 172 6.05 -3.49 9.82
CA HIS A 172 4.85 -3.89 10.57
C HIS A 172 3.98 -4.81 9.73
N ARG A 173 3.58 -4.37 8.53
CA ARG A 173 2.79 -5.15 7.55
C ARG A 173 3.49 -6.45 7.16
N GLU A 174 4.82 -6.46 7.05
CA GLU A 174 5.59 -7.68 6.80
C GLU A 174 5.62 -8.61 8.04
N SER A 175 5.67 -8.05 9.26
CA SER A 175 5.54 -8.82 10.51
C SER A 175 4.14 -9.40 10.70
N GLU A 176 3.09 -8.68 10.26
CA GLU A 176 1.71 -9.14 10.25
C GLU A 176 1.50 -10.23 9.21
N LYS A 177 2.06 -10.06 8.00
CA LYS A 177 2.09 -11.13 6.99
C LYS A 177 2.83 -12.37 7.48
N ARG A 178 3.93 -12.23 8.25
CA ARG A 178 4.59 -13.37 8.92
C ARG A 178 3.70 -13.99 10.00
N LYS A 179 3.11 -13.19 10.91
CA LYS A 179 2.16 -13.70 11.92
C LYS A 179 0.97 -14.43 11.29
N LEU A 180 0.41 -13.90 10.21
CA LEU A 180 -0.67 -14.54 9.44
C LEU A 180 -0.20 -15.83 8.77
N ALA A 181 0.98 -15.84 8.15
CA ALA A 181 1.55 -17.06 7.57
C ALA A 181 1.86 -18.12 8.64
N ASP A 182 2.39 -17.73 9.81
CA ASP A 182 2.65 -18.61 10.94
C ASP A 182 1.34 -19.12 11.56
N MET A 183 0.30 -18.29 11.69
CA MET A 183 -1.04 -18.73 12.13
C MET A 183 -1.63 -19.74 11.14
N VAL A 184 -1.69 -19.41 9.85
CA VAL A 184 -2.16 -20.33 8.78
C VAL A 184 -1.35 -21.63 8.77
N LYS A 185 -0.03 -21.55 8.98
CA LYS A 185 0.84 -22.72 9.07
C LYS A 185 0.54 -23.57 10.31
N THR A 186 0.37 -22.98 11.50
CA THR A 186 -0.03 -23.72 12.71
C THR A 186 -1.43 -24.32 12.59
N LEU A 187 -2.32 -23.73 11.80
CA LEU A 187 -3.62 -24.31 11.47
C LEU A 187 -3.48 -25.53 10.54
N GLY A 188 -2.64 -25.41 9.51
CA GLY A 188 -2.34 -26.49 8.55
C GLY A 188 -1.52 -27.65 9.14
N GLU A 189 -0.63 -27.39 10.10
CA GLU A 189 0.13 -28.42 10.81
C GLU A 189 -0.73 -29.14 11.89
N ARG A 190 -1.86 -28.56 12.29
CA ARG A 190 -2.81 -29.16 13.25
C ARG A 190 -3.93 -29.98 12.59
N THR A 191 -4.11 -29.92 11.27
CA THR A 191 -5.20 -30.63 10.56
C THR A 191 -5.02 -32.16 10.45
N ALA A 192 -4.11 -32.75 11.26
CA ALA A 192 -3.68 -34.14 11.19
C ALA A 192 -3.71 -34.85 12.56
N GLY A 193 -4.77 -34.63 13.35
CA GLY A 193 -4.96 -35.27 14.66
C GLY A 193 -6.44 -35.43 15.02
N ASP A 194 -6.83 -36.64 15.42
CA ASP A 194 -8.23 -37.07 15.50
C ASP A 194 -9.00 -36.55 16.74
N SER A 195 -10.31 -36.36 16.56
CA SER A 195 -11.39 -36.37 17.57
C SER A 195 -11.37 -35.46 18.82
N LEU A 196 -10.27 -34.88 19.30
CA LEU A 196 -10.29 -33.95 20.46
C LEU A 196 -10.49 -32.48 20.06
N GLY A 197 -10.18 -32.12 18.82
CA GLY A 197 -10.06 -30.72 18.37
C GLY A 197 -11.26 -29.83 18.66
N ARG A 198 -12.50 -30.32 18.55
CA ARG A 198 -13.70 -29.45 18.57
C ARG A 198 -13.89 -28.62 19.85
N GLN A 199 -13.43 -29.09 21.01
CA GLN A 199 -13.50 -28.31 22.26
C GLN A 199 -12.37 -27.25 22.30
N GLU A 200 -11.15 -27.64 21.98
CA GLU A 200 -9.99 -26.75 21.95
C GLU A 200 -10.11 -25.69 20.84
N GLU A 201 -10.72 -26.05 19.71
CA GLU A 201 -11.14 -25.13 18.65
C GLU A 201 -12.19 -24.15 19.16
N ALA A 202 -13.23 -24.60 19.87
CA ALA A 202 -14.25 -23.72 20.43
C ALA A 202 -13.66 -22.74 21.47
N ASP A 203 -12.76 -23.21 22.33
CA ASP A 203 -12.07 -22.37 23.30
C ASP A 203 -11.06 -21.40 22.61
N VAL A 204 -10.40 -21.79 21.52
CA VAL A 204 -9.56 -20.88 20.69
C VAL A 204 -10.40 -19.85 19.91
N TRP A 205 -11.55 -20.24 19.35
CA TRP A 205 -12.49 -19.30 18.72
C TRP A 205 -13.07 -18.32 19.75
N LYS A 206 -13.28 -18.78 20.98
CA LYS A 206 -13.71 -17.93 22.09
C LYS A 206 -12.61 -16.97 22.54
N ASP A 207 -11.38 -17.43 22.74
CA ASP A 207 -10.22 -16.57 23.04
C ASP A 207 -9.98 -15.54 21.93
N LEU A 208 -10.15 -15.93 20.66
CA LEU A 208 -10.02 -15.03 19.51
C LEU A 208 -11.17 -14.01 19.45
N LEU A 209 -12.41 -14.42 19.74
CA LEU A 209 -13.56 -13.53 19.84
C LEU A 209 -13.39 -12.55 21.00
N GLU A 210 -13.01 -13.02 22.19
CA GLU A 210 -12.79 -12.22 23.40
C GLU A 210 -11.63 -11.23 23.21
N GLN A 211 -10.59 -11.62 22.46
CA GLN A 211 -9.49 -10.73 22.06
C GLN A 211 -9.91 -9.68 21.01
N GLU A 212 -10.80 -10.02 20.09
CA GLU A 212 -11.29 -9.09 19.06
C GLU A 212 -12.39 -8.15 19.60
N THR A 213 -13.22 -8.60 20.55
CA THR A 213 -14.10 -7.71 21.32
C THR A 213 -13.27 -6.77 22.19
N ALA A 214 -12.20 -7.24 22.85
CA ALA A 214 -11.30 -6.36 23.61
C ALA A 214 -10.59 -5.32 22.71
N ARG A 215 -10.27 -5.66 21.45
CA ARG A 215 -9.79 -4.67 20.47
C ARG A 215 -10.86 -3.66 20.08
N ARG A 216 -12.11 -4.09 19.85
CA ARG A 216 -13.24 -3.17 19.60
C ARG A 216 -13.47 -2.25 20.78
N GLU A 217 -13.61 -2.78 22.00
CA GLU A 217 -13.76 -1.99 23.22
C GLU A 217 -12.62 -0.99 23.41
N GLN A 218 -11.36 -1.38 23.14
CA GLN A 218 -10.24 -0.46 23.18
C GLN A 218 -10.35 0.64 22.10
N ALA A 219 -10.69 0.29 20.86
CA ALA A 219 -10.85 1.25 19.77
C ALA A 219 -12.05 2.19 19.96
N ASP A 220 -13.13 1.71 20.59
CA ASP A 220 -14.31 2.49 20.96
C ASP A 220 -14.03 3.38 22.17
N GLU A 221 -13.24 2.91 23.15
CA GLU A 221 -12.84 3.73 24.29
C GLU A 221 -11.77 4.77 23.92
N GLU A 222 -10.90 4.46 22.95
CA GLU A 222 -10.03 5.46 22.31
C GLU A 222 -10.85 6.45 21.46
N ASN A 223 -11.88 6.01 20.73
CA ASN A 223 -12.82 6.92 20.06
C ASN A 223 -13.61 7.79 21.04
N ARG A 224 -14.05 7.26 22.19
CA ARG A 224 -14.70 8.04 23.26
C ARG A 224 -13.72 9.08 23.82
N ARG A 225 -12.48 8.71 24.13
CA ARG A 225 -11.43 9.64 24.58
C ARG A 225 -11.13 10.71 23.53
N LEU A 226 -11.03 10.35 22.25
CA LEU A 226 -10.84 11.32 21.16
C LEU A 226 -12.05 12.26 21.00
N ARG A 227 -13.28 11.77 21.16
CA ARG A 227 -14.50 12.60 21.18
C ARG A 227 -14.53 13.51 22.41
N ASP A 228 -14.12 13.04 23.58
CA ASP A 228 -14.03 13.81 24.82
C ASP A 228 -12.93 14.87 24.77
N ASP A 229 -11.74 14.56 24.23
CA ASP A 229 -10.67 15.53 24.06
C ASP A 229 -10.97 16.51 22.92
N VAL A 230 -11.65 16.11 21.83
CA VAL A 230 -12.24 17.04 20.86
C VAL A 230 -13.30 17.93 21.52
N PHE A 231 -14.14 17.39 22.41
CA PHE A 231 -15.13 18.16 23.15
C PHE A 231 -14.48 19.13 24.15
N ARG A 232 -13.38 18.74 24.82
CA ARG A 232 -12.58 19.61 25.69
C ARG A 232 -11.86 20.69 24.90
N LEU A 233 -11.15 20.35 23.81
CA LEU A 233 -10.52 21.34 22.92
C LEU A 233 -11.56 22.33 22.36
N LYS A 234 -12.75 21.84 21.97
CA LYS A 234 -13.85 22.68 21.51
C LYS A 234 -14.47 23.54 22.63
N ARG A 235 -14.50 23.05 23.87
CA ARG A 235 -14.93 23.79 25.07
C ARG A 235 -13.91 24.87 25.45
N ASP A 236 -12.63 24.54 25.49
CA ASP A 236 -11.56 25.46 25.84
C ASP A 236 -11.42 26.56 24.76
N ALA A 237 -11.55 26.19 23.48
CA ALA A 237 -11.62 27.15 22.36
C ALA A 237 -12.90 28.01 22.33
N SER A 238 -14.00 27.59 22.99
CA SER A 238 -15.24 28.38 23.07
C SER A 238 -15.44 29.13 24.39
N THR A 239 -14.64 28.82 25.42
CA THR A 239 -14.68 29.51 26.73
C THR A 239 -13.61 30.62 26.82
N GLY A 240 -12.60 30.60 25.95
CA GLY A 240 -11.44 31.51 25.98
C GLY A 240 -11.64 32.92 25.42
N GLN A 241 -12.65 33.69 25.86
CA GLN A 241 -12.85 35.09 25.41
C GLN A 241 -12.92 36.14 26.53
N GLN A 242 -11.86 36.24 27.35
CA GLN A 242 -11.41 37.51 27.96
C GLN A 242 -10.05 37.35 28.68
N GLY A 243 -9.09 38.24 28.40
CA GLY A 243 -7.89 38.42 29.23
C GLY A 243 -6.55 37.91 28.67
N ALA A 244 -5.78 38.86 28.10
CA ALA A 244 -4.32 39.05 28.14
C ALA A 244 -3.40 37.99 28.84
N MET A 245 -2.17 37.72 28.37
CA MET A 245 -1.37 38.27 27.25
C MET A 245 -0.04 37.48 27.06
N HIS A 246 0.53 37.49 25.85
CA HIS A 246 1.91 37.05 25.49
C HIS A 246 2.21 35.53 25.72
N HIS A 247 3.15 34.85 25.04
CA HIS A 247 4.05 35.08 23.90
C HIS A 247 4.62 33.70 23.46
N THR A 248 5.04 33.38 22.23
CA THR A 248 4.98 33.99 20.86
C THR A 248 4.23 33.00 19.94
N THR A 249 4.25 32.94 18.59
CA THR A 249 4.81 33.69 17.44
C THR A 249 3.76 33.69 16.31
N ASN A 250 3.82 34.57 15.30
CA ASN A 250 3.07 34.42 14.03
C ASN A 250 3.62 35.33 12.92
N ILE A 251 4.19 34.75 11.85
CA ILE A 251 4.82 35.41 10.68
C ILE A 251 4.70 34.40 9.52
N TYR A 252 4.25 34.71 8.29
CA TYR A 252 3.62 35.91 7.72
C TYR A 252 2.43 35.49 6.82
N ASN A 253 1.43 36.37 6.65
CA ASN A 253 0.43 36.24 5.59
C ASN A 253 -0.13 37.62 5.21
N ILE A 254 0.32 38.23 4.10
CA ILE A 254 -0.08 39.58 3.67
C ILE A 254 -0.37 39.64 2.17
N THR A 255 -1.61 40.03 1.84
CA THR A 255 -2.07 40.26 0.45
C THR A 255 -1.95 41.73 0.04
N LYS A 256 -1.33 42.04 -1.10
CA LYS A 256 -1.41 43.33 -1.82
C LYS A 256 -0.89 43.17 -3.26
N LYS A 257 -1.41 43.85 -4.31
CA LYS A 257 -2.75 44.38 -4.64
C LYS A 257 -2.75 44.71 -6.16
N PRO A 258 -3.90 44.87 -6.85
CA PRO A 258 -3.94 44.98 -8.32
C PRO A 258 -3.64 46.41 -8.83
N ARG A 259 -3.43 46.53 -10.16
CA ARG A 259 -3.48 47.82 -10.88
C ARG A 259 -4.03 47.64 -12.30
N ASP A 260 -4.91 48.54 -12.70
CA ASP A 260 -5.73 48.47 -13.92
C ASP A 260 -5.14 49.12 -15.19
N ARG A 261 -5.81 48.77 -16.32
CA ARG A 261 -6.26 49.62 -17.46
C ARG A 261 -5.52 49.61 -18.80
N ASN A 262 -6.34 49.33 -19.83
CA ASN A 262 -6.37 49.86 -21.21
C ASN A 262 -5.23 49.52 -22.19
N ALA A 263 -5.55 48.67 -23.19
CA ALA A 263 -5.80 49.12 -24.58
C ALA A 263 -6.54 48.03 -25.40
N SER A 264 -7.14 48.42 -26.53
CA SER A 264 -8.04 47.62 -27.39
C SER A 264 -7.41 47.37 -28.79
N PRO A 265 -8.13 46.90 -29.84
CA PRO A 265 -8.70 45.55 -30.01
C PRO A 265 -8.41 44.93 -31.42
N SER A 266 -8.75 43.65 -31.61
CA SER A 266 -9.01 43.10 -32.97
C SER A 266 -10.03 41.94 -32.97
N ARG A 267 -10.55 41.61 -34.16
CA ARG A 267 -11.73 40.77 -34.48
C ARG A 267 -11.45 40.07 -35.83
N PRO A 268 -12.30 39.14 -36.33
CA PRO A 268 -12.96 37.98 -35.71
C PRO A 268 -12.76 36.71 -36.62
N VAL A 269 -13.81 35.90 -36.85
CA VAL A 269 -13.94 34.78 -37.83
C VAL A 269 -13.32 33.44 -37.39
N SER A 270 -13.89 32.25 -37.63
CA SER A 270 -15.28 31.74 -37.75
C SER A 270 -15.23 30.24 -38.09
N GLY A 271 -16.17 29.42 -37.61
CA GLY A 271 -16.61 28.23 -38.38
C GLY A 271 -16.25 26.84 -37.85
N LEU A 272 -17.27 26.17 -37.30
CA LEU A 272 -17.56 24.72 -37.35
C LEU A 272 -16.49 23.68 -36.89
N SER A 273 -16.76 23.13 -35.71
CA SER A 273 -17.03 21.68 -35.49
C SER A 273 -16.00 20.64 -35.99
N GLY A 274 -15.17 20.15 -35.07
CA GLY A 274 -14.35 18.95 -35.25
C GLY A 274 -13.86 18.43 -33.89
N GLU A 275 -14.48 17.36 -33.39
CA GLU A 275 -14.26 16.80 -32.04
C GLU A 275 -13.08 15.81 -32.02
N VAL A 276 -11.90 16.28 -31.57
CA VAL A 276 -10.83 15.42 -31.01
C VAL A 276 -10.05 16.25 -29.97
N ASP A 277 -10.14 15.89 -28.69
CA ASP A 277 -9.20 16.33 -27.65
C ASP A 277 -9.03 15.18 -26.64
N GLY A 278 -7.80 14.66 -26.48
CA GLY A 278 -7.65 13.28 -25.98
C GLY A 278 -6.23 12.76 -25.80
N SER A 279 -5.28 13.58 -25.33
CA SER A 279 -3.92 13.11 -24.99
C SER A 279 -3.28 13.85 -23.80
N ASN A 280 -4.02 14.00 -22.70
CA ASN A 280 -3.46 14.54 -21.45
C ASN A 280 -4.16 13.99 -20.18
N ALA A 281 -4.42 12.67 -20.14
CA ALA A 281 -5.33 12.05 -19.17
C ALA A 281 -4.86 12.09 -17.69
N ASN A 282 -3.55 12.13 -17.42
CA ASN A 282 -3.03 11.87 -16.06
C ASN A 282 -2.91 13.11 -15.15
N PHE A 283 -3.14 14.33 -15.65
CA PHE A 283 -3.25 15.53 -14.80
C PHE A 283 -4.68 16.05 -14.67
N SER A 284 -5.56 15.70 -15.62
CA SER A 284 -6.98 16.04 -15.56
C SER A 284 -7.69 15.33 -14.41
N ALA A 285 -7.42 14.05 -14.14
CA ALA A 285 -8.13 13.28 -13.12
C ALA A 285 -8.07 13.89 -11.69
N ALA A 286 -6.92 14.44 -11.29
CA ALA A 286 -6.80 15.15 -10.01
C ALA A 286 -7.52 16.51 -10.03
N THR A 287 -7.58 17.16 -11.19
CA THR A 287 -8.26 18.46 -11.36
C THR A 287 -9.78 18.28 -11.41
N THR A 288 -10.28 17.25 -12.11
CA THR A 288 -11.70 16.88 -12.10
C THR A 288 -12.12 16.43 -10.72
N LEU A 289 -11.35 15.58 -10.03
CA LEU A 289 -11.68 15.20 -8.65
C LEU A 289 -11.70 16.40 -7.70
N VAL A 290 -10.77 17.36 -7.83
CA VAL A 290 -10.80 18.61 -7.05
C VAL A 290 -11.99 19.50 -7.41
N ASP A 291 -12.38 19.57 -8.67
CA ASP A 291 -13.54 20.36 -9.12
C ASP A 291 -14.89 19.63 -8.93
N GLU A 292 -14.89 18.31 -8.78
CA GLU A 292 -16.02 17.47 -8.34
C GLU A 292 -16.18 17.60 -6.83
N LEU A 293 -15.12 17.43 -6.04
CA LEU A 293 -15.13 17.73 -4.61
C LEU A 293 -15.47 19.20 -4.32
N ARG A 294 -15.14 20.15 -5.21
CA ARG A 294 -15.66 21.53 -5.12
C ARG A 294 -17.14 21.61 -5.41
N ARG A 295 -17.64 21.02 -6.51
CA ARG A 295 -19.08 21.01 -6.84
C ARG A 295 -19.89 20.31 -5.76
N GLU A 296 -19.43 19.18 -5.25
CA GLU A 296 -20.00 18.46 -4.11
C GLU A 296 -19.92 19.30 -2.83
N SER A 297 -18.80 19.96 -2.54
CA SER A 297 -18.69 20.86 -1.38
C SER A 297 -19.50 22.16 -1.53
N GLU A 298 -19.82 22.59 -2.75
CA GLU A 298 -20.73 23.72 -3.04
C GLU A 298 -22.19 23.27 -2.97
N GLN A 299 -22.51 22.08 -3.48
CA GLN A 299 -23.81 21.43 -3.41
C GLN A 299 -24.17 21.08 -1.96
N LEU A 300 -23.30 20.40 -1.21
CA LEU A 300 -23.45 20.18 0.23
C LEU A 300 -23.52 21.50 1.01
N ARG A 301 -22.88 22.58 0.56
CA ARG A 301 -23.09 23.92 1.16
C ARG A 301 -24.46 24.50 0.82
N HIS A 302 -24.97 24.30 -0.39
CA HIS A 302 -26.33 24.71 -0.79
C HIS A 302 -27.38 23.90 -0.04
N GLU A 303 -27.27 22.58 -0.02
CA GLU A 303 -28.12 21.66 0.74
C GLU A 303 -28.05 21.96 2.24
N ASN A 304 -26.87 22.20 2.83
CA ASN A 304 -26.81 22.61 4.25
C ASN A 304 -27.37 24.03 4.47
N ALA A 305 -27.33 24.92 3.47
CA ALA A 305 -28.01 26.22 3.52
C ALA A 305 -29.52 26.15 3.22
N GLU A 306 -29.99 25.05 2.62
CA GLU A 306 -31.41 24.76 2.38
C GLU A 306 -32.02 24.04 3.56
N LEU A 307 -31.37 23.02 4.11
CA LEU A 307 -31.70 22.44 5.41
C LEU A 307 -31.69 23.50 6.52
N ARG A 308 -30.76 24.48 6.53
CA ARG A 308 -30.82 25.62 7.47
C ARG A 308 -31.96 26.59 7.19
N ARG A 309 -32.30 26.85 5.92
CA ARG A 309 -33.49 27.65 5.55
C ARG A 309 -34.78 26.93 5.91
N GLU A 310 -34.83 25.61 5.77
CA GLU A 310 -35.97 24.77 6.04
C GLU A 310 -36.15 24.51 7.53
N VAL A 311 -35.11 24.17 8.29
CA VAL A 311 -35.15 24.16 9.76
C VAL A 311 -35.49 25.56 10.29
N GLY A 312 -35.01 26.63 9.65
CA GLY A 312 -35.42 28.01 9.94
C GLY A 312 -36.91 28.26 9.65
N ALA A 313 -37.43 27.75 8.54
CA ALA A 313 -38.84 27.85 8.17
C ALA A 313 -39.74 26.97 9.06
N GLN A 314 -39.32 25.77 9.44
CA GLN A 314 -39.98 24.87 10.39
C GLN A 314 -39.98 25.49 11.79
N THR A 315 -38.87 26.10 12.24
CA THR A 315 -38.81 26.87 13.48
C THR A 315 -39.73 28.10 13.43
N SER A 316 -39.78 28.79 12.28
CA SER A 316 -40.70 29.91 12.05
C SER A 316 -42.16 29.45 12.04
N MET A 317 -42.47 28.30 11.43
CA MET A 317 -43.81 27.68 11.44
C MET A 317 -44.21 27.17 12.82
N LEU A 318 -43.27 26.62 13.62
CA LEU A 318 -43.50 26.23 15.02
C LEU A 318 -43.73 27.47 15.89
N THR A 319 -42.95 28.54 15.69
CA THR A 319 -43.16 29.81 16.39
C THR A 319 -44.46 30.48 15.95
N SER A 320 -44.85 30.36 14.68
CA SER A 320 -46.12 30.83 14.15
C SER A 320 -47.29 30.00 14.70
N ARG A 321 -47.19 28.67 14.73
CA ARG A 321 -48.18 27.77 15.34
C ARG A 321 -48.29 27.95 16.85
N ASN A 322 -47.20 28.28 17.54
CA ASN A 322 -47.26 28.63 18.96
C ASN A 322 -47.94 29.98 19.17
N ARG A 323 -47.66 31.00 18.35
CA ARG A 323 -48.39 32.29 18.39
C ARG A 323 -49.85 32.16 17.94
N GLU A 324 -50.14 31.23 17.04
CA GLU A 324 -51.49 30.89 16.58
C GLU A 324 -52.25 30.10 17.67
N LYS A 325 -51.59 29.16 18.36
CA LYS A 325 -52.07 28.49 19.56
C LYS A 325 -52.31 29.47 20.71
N GLU A 326 -51.42 30.44 20.92
CA GLU A 326 -51.60 31.53 21.89
C GLU A 326 -52.79 32.42 21.50
N ARG A 327 -52.91 32.85 20.23
CA ARG A 327 -54.09 33.55 19.72
C ARG A 327 -55.36 32.72 19.89
N LEU A 328 -55.33 31.42 19.61
CA LEU A 328 -56.47 30.52 19.75
C LEU A 328 -56.82 30.28 21.21
N TYR A 329 -55.87 30.30 22.15
CA TYR A 329 -56.18 30.32 23.58
C TYR A 329 -56.80 31.66 23.99
N GLN A 330 -56.28 32.79 23.49
CA GLN A 330 -56.86 34.11 23.73
C GLN A 330 -58.27 34.22 23.14
N GLU A 331 -58.48 33.70 21.93
CA GLU A 331 -59.77 33.62 21.24
C GLU A 331 -60.70 32.62 21.93
N ILE A 332 -60.21 31.52 22.51
CA ILE A 332 -61.00 30.62 23.37
C ILE A 332 -61.36 31.29 24.70
N GLU A 333 -60.52 32.16 25.26
CA GLU A 333 -60.87 32.97 26.43
C GLU A 333 -61.89 34.05 26.09
N ASP A 334 -61.70 34.80 25.00
CA ASP A 334 -62.64 35.81 24.51
C ASP A 334 -63.96 35.18 24.08
N LEU A 335 -63.95 34.01 23.43
CA LEU A 335 -65.15 33.21 23.13
C LEU A 335 -65.79 32.65 24.40
N LYS A 336 -65.04 32.21 25.42
CA LYS A 336 -65.62 31.87 26.73
C LYS A 336 -66.25 33.09 27.40
N MET A 337 -65.68 34.28 27.27
CA MET A 337 -66.22 35.51 27.83
C MET A 337 -67.44 36.04 27.03
N ALA A 338 -67.48 35.80 25.72
CA ALA A 338 -68.64 36.03 24.86
C ALA A 338 -69.76 35.01 25.11
N GLN A 339 -69.44 33.73 25.30
CA GLN A 339 -70.39 32.66 25.60
C GLN A 339 -70.97 32.79 27.02
N ARG A 340 -70.23 33.38 27.97
CA ARG A 340 -70.78 33.89 29.24
C ARG A 340 -71.73 35.09 29.09
N ARG A 341 -71.87 35.68 27.90
CA ARG A 341 -72.82 36.77 27.58
C ARG A 341 -73.92 36.40 26.59
N ALA A 342 -73.76 35.31 25.81
CA ALA A 342 -74.74 34.86 24.83
C ALA A 342 -74.90 33.33 24.90
N GLY A 343 -76.01 32.85 25.47
CA GLY A 343 -76.24 31.40 25.62
C GLY A 343 -77.46 30.94 26.43
N VAL A 344 -78.45 31.79 26.74
CA VAL A 344 -79.68 31.35 27.42
C VAL A 344 -80.71 30.88 26.39
N ALA A 345 -80.70 29.59 26.07
CA ALA A 345 -81.78 28.86 25.39
C ALA A 345 -81.64 27.34 25.64
N GLY A 346 -82.74 26.58 25.57
CA GLY A 346 -82.71 25.12 25.62
C GLY A 346 -82.23 24.50 24.30
N GLY A 347 -82.03 23.18 24.19
CA GLY A 347 -82.30 22.09 25.14
C GLY A 347 -82.55 20.77 24.38
N ILE A 348 -82.80 19.66 25.09
CA ILE A 348 -82.98 18.29 24.55
C ILE A 348 -81.65 17.67 24.04
N GLY A 349 -81.23 16.45 24.42
CA GLY A 349 -81.73 15.50 25.43
C GLY A 349 -81.18 14.08 25.23
N SER A 350 -81.16 13.26 26.30
CA SER A 350 -80.70 11.83 26.35
C SER A 350 -79.15 11.61 26.25
N ILE A 351 -78.48 10.68 26.96
CA ILE A 351 -78.89 9.52 27.82
C ILE A 351 -77.97 9.41 29.08
N GLY A 352 -78.52 9.08 30.26
CA GLY A 352 -77.88 8.36 31.41
C GLY A 352 -76.69 9.00 32.15
N VAL A 353 -76.72 9.51 33.41
CA VAL A 353 -77.39 9.19 34.71
C VAL A 353 -76.70 8.08 35.54
N GLY A 354 -76.23 8.32 36.78
CA GLY A 354 -76.09 9.59 37.52
C GLY A 354 -75.86 9.50 39.06
N GLY A 355 -75.54 10.64 39.69
CA GLY A 355 -75.40 10.87 41.16
C GLY A 355 -73.95 10.91 41.67
N GLY A 356 -73.43 11.90 42.43
CA GLY A 356 -73.98 13.16 42.98
C GLY A 356 -74.14 13.12 44.52
N ALA A 357 -73.75 14.09 45.35
CA ALA A 357 -73.11 15.43 45.23
C ALA A 357 -72.11 15.63 46.42
N GLY A 358 -71.30 16.69 46.66
CA GLY A 358 -71.31 18.15 46.37
C GLY A 358 -71.59 18.96 47.68
N GLY A 359 -71.02 20.14 47.98
CA GLY A 359 -70.02 21.01 47.36
C GLY A 359 -70.20 22.51 47.73
N GLY A 360 -69.13 23.32 47.82
CA GLY A 360 -69.19 24.81 48.04
C GLY A 360 -68.06 25.34 48.96
N VAL A 361 -67.07 26.17 48.58
CA VAL A 361 -66.99 27.48 47.86
C VAL A 361 -67.16 28.71 48.79
N ALA A 362 -66.34 29.76 48.61
CA ALA A 362 -66.24 30.91 49.52
C ALA A 362 -66.10 32.30 48.82
N ALA A 363 -66.60 33.34 49.51
CA ALA A 363 -66.41 34.79 49.28
C ALA A 363 -67.01 35.41 47.98
N SER A 364 -67.35 36.71 47.89
CA SER A 364 -67.03 37.87 48.76
C SER A 364 -68.06 39.04 48.71
N THR A 365 -68.16 39.80 49.82
CA THR A 365 -68.44 41.26 49.96
C THR A 365 -69.58 41.98 49.18
N VAL A 366 -70.52 42.63 49.90
CA VAL A 366 -70.65 44.11 50.13
C VAL A 366 -72.02 44.49 50.77
N ASP A 367 -72.01 45.52 51.65
CA ASP A 367 -73.07 46.37 52.25
C ASP A 367 -74.19 45.86 53.21
N SER A 368 -74.08 46.35 54.46
CA SER A 368 -75.00 47.24 55.21
C SER A 368 -76.54 47.20 55.04
N ILE A 369 -77.27 47.17 56.19
CA ILE A 369 -78.33 48.12 56.66
C ILE A 369 -79.32 47.46 57.67
N LEU A 370 -79.59 48.15 58.80
CA LEU A 370 -80.59 47.89 59.89
C LEU A 370 -80.40 46.56 60.69
N ASP A 371 -80.43 46.48 62.03
CA ASP A 371 -81.15 47.17 63.15
C ASP A 371 -82.37 46.38 63.68
N ARG A 372 -82.63 46.53 64.99
CA ARG A 372 -83.79 46.11 65.79
C ARG A 372 -83.97 44.66 66.28
N SER A 373 -83.65 44.53 67.57
CA SER A 373 -84.61 44.17 68.64
C SER A 373 -85.04 42.72 68.86
N ALA A 374 -84.57 42.14 69.98
CA ALA A 374 -85.34 41.20 70.79
C ALA A 374 -84.87 41.17 72.27
N SER A 375 -85.33 42.11 73.10
CA SER A 375 -85.15 42.05 74.56
C SER A 375 -86.49 42.23 75.27
N ARG A 376 -87.11 41.14 75.78
CA ARG A 376 -88.30 41.27 76.67
C ARG A 376 -88.72 40.01 77.45
N ALA A 377 -88.43 40.00 78.76
CA ALA A 377 -89.19 39.42 79.90
C ALA A 377 -88.27 39.46 81.14
N GLY A 378 -88.63 39.90 82.36
CA GLY A 378 -89.89 40.43 82.90
C GLY A 378 -90.69 39.38 83.70
N HIS A 379 -91.23 39.63 84.91
CA HIS A 379 -91.22 40.80 85.80
C HIS A 379 -91.78 40.39 87.21
N ASP A 380 -91.24 40.95 88.30
CA ASP A 380 -91.83 41.25 89.64
C ASP A 380 -93.01 40.40 90.22
N ARG A 381 -92.88 39.77 91.42
CA ARG A 381 -93.31 40.26 92.78
C ARG A 381 -94.52 39.45 93.39
N PRO A 382 -95.00 39.68 94.65
CA PRO A 382 -94.33 39.90 95.95
C PRO A 382 -95.05 39.28 97.21
N GLN A 383 -94.51 39.52 98.43
CA GLN A 383 -95.21 39.68 99.76
C GLN A 383 -95.96 38.46 100.38
N SER A 384 -95.95 38.16 101.69
CA SER A 384 -96.13 39.04 102.86
C SER A 384 -95.88 38.34 104.23
N ARG A 385 -95.19 39.02 105.17
CA ARG A 385 -95.26 38.84 106.65
C ARG A 385 -94.89 40.19 107.28
N GLY A 386 -95.53 40.72 108.32
CA GLY A 386 -96.80 40.35 108.97
C GLY A 386 -97.21 41.48 109.93
N SER A 387 -98.50 41.71 110.14
CA SER A 387 -99.01 42.78 111.02
C SER A 387 -99.20 42.29 112.46
N ALA A 388 -99.05 43.19 113.43
CA ALA A 388 -99.27 42.92 114.85
C ALA A 388 -100.14 44.00 115.49
N ARG A 389 -101.12 43.58 116.33
CA ARG A 389 -101.80 44.31 117.44
C ARG A 389 -103.30 43.98 117.53
N THR A 390 -103.70 43.35 118.63
CA THR A 390 -105.11 43.24 119.10
C THR A 390 -105.16 43.30 120.63
N ARG A 391 -106.13 44.05 121.19
CA ARG A 391 -106.58 44.04 122.59
C ARG A 391 -107.72 45.08 122.77
N PRO A 392 -108.74 44.88 123.63
CA PRO A 392 -109.41 43.65 124.08
C PRO A 392 -110.92 43.63 123.72
N THR A 393 -111.63 42.58 124.13
CA THR A 393 -113.11 42.54 124.33
C THR A 393 -113.41 41.90 125.70
N LEU A 394 -114.66 41.97 126.16
CA LEU A 394 -115.14 41.43 127.45
C LEU A 394 -116.43 40.61 127.28
N VAL A 395 -116.38 39.34 127.73
CA VAL A 395 -117.38 38.54 128.49
C VAL A 395 -118.80 38.32 127.90
N GLU A 396 -119.47 37.28 128.41
CA GLU A 396 -120.84 36.78 128.08
C GLU A 396 -120.82 35.92 126.79
N GLU A 397 -120.65 34.57 126.79
CA GLU A 397 -121.09 33.49 127.72
C GLU A 397 -122.64 33.40 127.78
N GLU A 398 -123.33 32.28 127.49
CA GLU A 398 -122.94 30.85 127.55
C GLU A 398 -123.31 29.99 126.31
N GLU A 399 -123.79 30.54 125.18
CA GLU A 399 -124.29 29.72 124.03
C GLU A 399 -123.20 29.13 123.08
N ALA A 400 -121.92 29.42 123.31
CA ALA A 400 -120.87 29.28 122.28
C ALA A 400 -120.23 27.87 122.10
N ASP A 401 -120.48 26.91 123.00
CA ASP A 401 -119.70 25.65 123.02
C ASP A 401 -120.03 24.69 121.86
N ALA A 402 -121.24 24.72 121.31
CA ALA A 402 -121.64 23.82 120.22
C ALA A 402 -120.94 24.15 118.88
N GLU A 403 -120.79 25.44 118.55
CA GLU A 403 -120.08 25.87 117.33
C GLU A 403 -118.56 25.60 117.44
N ARG A 404 -118.05 25.56 118.67
CA ARG A 404 -116.63 25.38 118.98
C ARG A 404 -116.12 23.99 118.61
N GLU A 405 -116.92 22.93 118.82
CA GLU A 405 -116.57 21.55 118.47
C GLU A 405 -116.52 21.32 116.94
N GLU A 406 -117.46 21.91 116.18
CA GLU A 406 -117.41 21.88 114.72
C GLU A 406 -116.16 22.57 114.15
N LEU A 407 -115.72 23.68 114.77
CA LEU A 407 -114.52 24.40 114.36
C LEU A 407 -113.23 23.64 114.71
N GLU A 408 -113.19 22.92 115.84
CA GLU A 408 -112.04 22.08 116.20
C GLU A 408 -111.90 20.86 115.27
N ASN A 409 -113.01 20.24 114.84
CA ASN A 409 -112.99 19.18 113.83
C ASN A 409 -112.51 19.68 112.45
N LYS A 410 -113.03 20.81 111.97
CA LYS A 410 -112.56 21.44 110.71
C LYS A 410 -111.07 21.83 110.78
N LEU A 411 -110.56 22.19 111.97
CA LEU A 411 -109.14 22.44 112.20
C LEU A 411 -108.29 21.15 112.25
N ALA A 412 -108.87 19.98 112.54
CA ALA A 412 -108.19 18.69 112.40
C ALA A 412 -108.07 18.31 110.91
N GLU A 413 -109.18 18.32 110.16
CA GLU A 413 -109.18 18.07 108.71
C GLU A 413 -108.20 19.00 107.97
N LEU A 414 -108.18 20.30 108.28
CA LEU A 414 -107.24 21.25 107.68
C LEU A 414 -105.77 21.02 108.08
N ARG A 415 -105.48 20.33 109.18
CA ARG A 415 -104.10 19.92 109.54
C ARG A 415 -103.70 18.66 108.80
N ASP A 416 -104.60 17.70 108.66
CA ASP A 416 -104.34 16.44 107.98
C ASP A 416 -104.17 16.67 106.47
N ASN A 417 -105.06 17.44 105.85
CA ASN A 417 -104.91 17.92 104.46
C ASN A 417 -103.60 18.72 104.25
N LEU A 418 -103.18 19.53 105.24
CA LEU A 418 -101.90 20.25 105.20
C LEU A 418 -100.69 19.32 105.43
N SER A 419 -100.86 18.15 106.03
CA SER A 419 -99.82 17.14 106.17
C SER A 419 -99.69 16.30 104.90
N GLU A 420 -100.81 15.92 104.30
CA GLU A 420 -100.88 15.23 103.00
C GLU A 420 -100.27 16.10 101.90
N ALA A 421 -100.70 17.37 101.78
CA ALA A 421 -100.15 18.30 100.80
C ALA A 421 -98.64 18.56 100.99
N LYS A 422 -98.08 18.37 102.20
CA LYS A 422 -96.63 18.45 102.44
C LYS A 422 -95.90 17.16 102.05
N LEU A 423 -96.48 15.99 102.35
CA LEU A 423 -95.94 14.71 101.91
C LEU A 423 -95.93 14.64 100.38
N GLN A 424 -97.04 14.99 99.72
CA GLN A 424 -97.12 15.13 98.26
C GLN A 424 -96.07 16.13 97.73
N ASN A 425 -95.83 17.26 98.39
CA ASN A 425 -94.79 18.20 97.95
C ASN A 425 -93.37 17.63 98.11
N GLN A 426 -93.10 16.85 99.15
CA GLN A 426 -91.82 16.17 99.35
C GLN A 426 -91.62 14.98 98.40
N GLU A 427 -92.69 14.27 98.08
CA GLU A 427 -92.68 13.17 97.11
C GLU A 427 -92.46 13.71 95.69
N LEU A 428 -93.21 14.75 95.27
CA LEU A 428 -92.96 15.47 94.02
C LEU A 428 -91.56 16.11 93.96
N GLN A 429 -90.99 16.55 95.08
CA GLN A 429 -89.60 17.02 95.12
C GLN A 429 -88.61 15.86 94.88
N ARG A 430 -88.84 14.68 95.48
CA ARG A 430 -88.00 13.49 95.23
C ARG A 430 -88.15 12.92 93.82
N GLU A 431 -89.36 12.95 93.26
CA GLU A 431 -89.62 12.59 91.87
C GLU A 431 -88.94 13.57 90.89
N LEU A 432 -88.96 14.88 91.20
CA LEU A 432 -88.23 15.89 90.43
C LEU A 432 -86.72 15.71 90.55
N GLU A 433 -86.20 15.46 91.76
CA GLU A 433 -84.77 15.15 91.99
C GLU A 433 -84.34 13.89 91.23
N SER A 434 -85.16 12.84 91.19
CA SER A 434 -84.91 11.63 90.38
C SER A 434 -84.92 11.96 88.89
N CYS A 435 -85.99 12.60 88.38
CA CYS A 435 -86.09 12.98 86.97
C CYS A 435 -84.93 13.88 86.52
N MET A 436 -84.42 14.75 87.40
CA MET A 436 -83.24 15.57 87.13
C MET A 436 -81.96 14.72 87.05
N ALA A 437 -81.75 13.77 87.97
CA ALA A 437 -80.60 12.86 87.94
C ALA A 437 -80.65 11.89 86.74
N ASP A 438 -81.84 11.40 86.39
CA ASP A 438 -82.08 10.55 85.21
C ASP A 438 -81.85 11.36 83.91
N PHE A 439 -82.17 12.66 83.90
CA PHE A 439 -81.85 13.55 82.78
C PHE A 439 -80.35 13.88 82.70
N GLU A 440 -79.67 14.12 83.83
CA GLU A 440 -78.23 14.37 83.88
C GLU A 440 -77.42 13.14 83.40
N THR A 441 -77.81 11.92 83.81
CA THR A 441 -77.18 10.69 83.31
C THR A 441 -77.45 10.48 81.82
N ALA A 442 -78.69 10.68 81.34
CA ALA A 442 -79.00 10.60 79.91
C ALA A 442 -78.25 11.65 79.05
N VAL A 443 -77.96 12.83 79.61
CA VAL A 443 -77.13 13.86 78.94
C VAL A 443 -75.66 13.44 78.88
N GLU A 444 -75.09 12.86 79.95
CA GLU A 444 -73.69 12.39 79.95
C GLU A 444 -73.50 11.13 79.08
N ASP A 445 -74.43 10.17 79.13
CA ASP A 445 -74.44 9.01 78.22
C ASP A 445 -74.53 9.44 76.76
N LYS A 446 -75.37 10.45 76.46
CA LYS A 446 -75.41 11.08 75.12
C LYS A 446 -74.08 11.74 74.77
N ARG A 447 -73.45 12.46 75.71
CA ARG A 447 -72.16 13.13 75.50
C ARG A 447 -71.06 12.12 75.15
N LEU A 448 -71.01 10.98 75.85
CA LEU A 448 -70.10 9.87 75.59
C LEU A 448 -70.41 9.16 74.25
N ALA A 449 -71.69 9.04 73.88
CA ALA A 449 -72.10 8.53 72.57
C ALA A 449 -71.70 9.48 71.42
N GLU A 450 -71.77 10.80 71.63
CA GLU A 450 -71.32 11.81 70.65
C GLU A 450 -69.78 11.83 70.55
N GLU A 451 -69.04 11.68 71.65
CA GLU A 451 -67.58 11.56 71.64
C GLU A 451 -67.10 10.29 70.92
N THR A 452 -67.74 9.15 71.18
CA THR A 452 -67.38 7.87 70.51
C THR A 452 -67.81 7.83 69.04
N ALA A 453 -68.92 8.47 68.68
CA ALA A 453 -69.30 8.66 67.28
C ALA A 453 -68.30 9.57 66.54
N ALA A 454 -67.80 10.64 67.19
CA ALA A 454 -66.78 11.51 66.63
C ALA A 454 -65.45 10.78 66.41
N SER A 455 -64.96 9.98 67.37
CA SER A 455 -63.72 9.22 67.18
C SER A 455 -63.84 8.16 66.07
N LEU A 456 -65.01 7.51 65.95
CA LEU A 456 -65.26 6.55 64.86
C LEU A 456 -65.35 7.25 63.48
N GLN A 457 -65.82 8.49 63.42
CA GLN A 457 -65.79 9.29 62.19
C GLN A 457 -64.35 9.69 61.83
N GLU A 458 -63.53 10.11 62.80
CA GLU A 458 -62.10 10.40 62.59
C GLU A 458 -61.33 9.16 62.11
N ASP A 459 -61.58 7.98 62.68
CA ASP A 459 -60.99 6.70 62.25
C ASP A 459 -61.42 6.33 60.80
N VAL A 460 -62.69 6.54 60.44
CA VAL A 460 -63.21 6.29 59.08
C VAL A 460 -62.62 7.26 58.07
N ASP A 461 -62.53 8.55 58.40
CA ASP A 461 -61.92 9.54 57.51
C ASP A 461 -60.41 9.31 57.37
N ALA A 462 -59.71 8.89 58.43
CA ALA A 462 -58.31 8.47 58.35
C ALA A 462 -58.13 7.26 57.42
N ALA A 463 -58.90 6.18 57.63
CA ALA A 463 -58.85 4.98 56.80
C ALA A 463 -59.21 5.26 55.32
N MET A 464 -60.10 6.22 55.06
CA MET A 464 -60.46 6.63 53.70
C MET A 464 -59.36 7.48 53.03
N ASN A 465 -58.65 8.32 53.78
CA ASN A 465 -57.45 9.00 53.28
C ASN A 465 -56.32 8.01 52.97
N ASP A 466 -56.08 7.02 53.84
CA ASP A 466 -55.10 5.95 53.60
C ASP A 466 -55.46 5.10 52.37
N LEU A 467 -56.75 4.78 52.16
CA LEU A 467 -57.21 4.10 50.95
C LEU A 467 -56.92 4.90 49.68
N VAL A 468 -57.14 6.23 49.71
CA VAL A 468 -56.85 7.12 48.57
C VAL A 468 -55.35 7.22 48.32
N ALA A 469 -54.52 7.26 49.37
CA ALA A 469 -53.06 7.23 49.24
C ALA A 469 -52.58 5.92 48.59
N LEU A 470 -53.05 4.76 49.07
CA LEU A 470 -52.72 3.45 48.49
C LEU A 470 -53.23 3.28 47.04
N GLN A 471 -54.34 3.91 46.68
CA GLN A 471 -54.80 3.95 45.28
C GLN A 471 -53.88 4.82 44.41
N ALA A 472 -53.44 5.97 44.90
CA ALA A 472 -52.47 6.82 44.20
C ALA A 472 -51.11 6.11 44.04
N GLU A 473 -50.59 5.45 45.08
CA GLU A 473 -49.35 4.65 45.00
C GLU A 473 -49.47 3.49 44.01
N ARG A 474 -50.60 2.77 43.98
CA ARG A 474 -50.89 1.75 42.97
C ARG A 474 -50.90 2.33 41.55
N ASP A 475 -51.56 3.47 41.36
CA ASP A 475 -51.72 4.09 40.03
C ASP A 475 -50.46 4.85 39.57
N GLU A 476 -49.52 5.13 40.47
CA GLU A 476 -48.14 5.48 40.15
C GLU A 476 -47.35 4.24 39.72
N ALA A 477 -47.32 3.18 40.54
CA ALA A 477 -46.58 1.95 40.24
C ALA A 477 -47.03 1.26 38.94
N LEU A 478 -48.33 1.34 38.59
CA LEU A 478 -48.85 0.85 37.31
C LEU A 478 -48.41 1.69 36.10
N ARG A 479 -48.17 3.00 36.29
CA ARG A 479 -47.59 3.86 35.25
C ARG A 479 -46.10 3.66 35.14
N GLU A 480 -45.37 3.62 36.26
CA GLU A 480 -43.95 3.28 36.29
C GLU A 480 -43.70 1.90 35.62
N GLN A 481 -44.55 0.90 35.87
CA GLN A 481 -44.47 -0.38 35.16
C GLN A 481 -44.70 -0.23 33.65
N GLY A 482 -45.73 0.51 33.23
CA GLY A 482 -46.04 0.71 31.80
C GLY A 482 -44.94 1.48 31.06
N ASP A 483 -44.38 2.51 31.69
CA ASP A 483 -43.25 3.29 31.15
C ASP A 483 -41.99 2.41 31.04
N MET A 484 -41.68 1.61 32.07
CA MET A 484 -40.58 0.63 32.03
C MET A 484 -40.80 -0.46 30.95
N GLU A 485 -42.03 -0.94 30.74
CA GLU A 485 -42.35 -1.90 29.68
C GLU A 485 -42.12 -1.27 28.28
N VAL A 486 -42.46 0.00 28.08
CA VAL A 486 -42.16 0.75 26.86
C VAL A 486 -40.65 0.95 26.67
N GLU A 487 -39.89 1.29 27.71
CA GLU A 487 -38.42 1.37 27.64
C GLU A 487 -37.78 0.03 27.28
N PHE A 488 -38.27 -1.09 27.83
CA PHE A 488 -37.79 -2.43 27.46
C PHE A 488 -38.13 -2.82 26.02
N GLU A 489 -39.32 -2.44 25.52
CA GLU A 489 -39.70 -2.71 24.12
C GLU A 489 -38.89 -1.84 23.14
N ALA A 490 -38.58 -0.58 23.51
CA ALA A 490 -37.73 0.31 22.74
C ALA A 490 -36.27 -0.20 22.67
N LEU A 491 -35.69 -0.63 23.80
CA LEU A 491 -34.35 -1.22 23.85
C LEU A 491 -34.25 -2.53 23.04
N ARG A 492 -35.34 -3.30 22.93
CA ARG A 492 -35.41 -4.47 22.03
C ARG A 492 -35.43 -4.09 20.56
N GLN A 493 -36.12 -3.01 20.20
CA GLN A 493 -36.17 -2.51 18.83
C GLN A 493 -34.80 -1.94 18.43
N GLU A 494 -34.18 -1.12 19.27
CA GLU A 494 -32.81 -0.60 19.04
C GLU A 494 -31.78 -1.73 18.88
N ALA A 495 -31.85 -2.77 19.72
CA ALA A 495 -30.98 -3.94 19.60
C ALA A 495 -31.26 -4.80 18.35
N GLN A 496 -32.50 -4.85 17.86
CA GLN A 496 -32.83 -5.55 16.60
C GLN A 496 -32.37 -4.74 15.38
N ASP A 497 -32.56 -3.42 15.38
CA ASP A 497 -32.08 -2.52 14.33
C ASP A 497 -30.53 -2.55 14.25
N GLU A 498 -29.82 -2.67 15.38
CA GLU A 498 -28.36 -2.87 15.41
C GLU A 498 -27.96 -4.24 14.85
N ILE A 499 -28.72 -5.31 15.13
CA ILE A 499 -28.48 -6.64 14.52
C ILE A 499 -28.70 -6.60 13.00
N ASP A 500 -29.84 -6.07 12.54
CA ASP A 500 -30.19 -5.99 11.11
C ASP A 500 -29.18 -5.16 10.32
N THR A 501 -28.64 -4.09 10.91
CA THR A 501 -27.57 -3.29 10.28
C THR A 501 -26.21 -3.98 10.27
N LEU A 502 -25.87 -4.75 11.32
CA LEU A 502 -24.65 -5.56 11.36
C LEU A 502 -24.70 -6.76 10.39
N GLU A 503 -25.86 -7.40 10.22
CA GLU A 503 -26.08 -8.42 9.19
C GLU A 503 -25.95 -7.80 7.78
N GLY A 504 -26.55 -6.62 7.56
CA GLY A 504 -26.40 -5.86 6.32
C GLY A 504 -24.96 -5.45 6.00
N GLU A 505 -24.14 -5.09 7.01
CA GLU A 505 -22.70 -4.88 6.84
C GLU A 505 -21.97 -6.20 6.50
N ALA A 506 -22.31 -7.30 7.17
CA ALA A 506 -21.67 -8.60 6.95
C ALA A 506 -21.90 -9.10 5.51
N ASP A 507 -23.10 -8.96 4.98
CA ASP A 507 -23.41 -9.33 3.59
C ASP A 507 -22.70 -8.43 2.57
N GLN A 508 -22.62 -7.12 2.81
CA GLN A 508 -21.80 -6.22 1.97
C GLN A 508 -20.33 -6.64 1.95
N ARG A 509 -19.75 -7.00 3.11
CA ARG A 509 -18.36 -7.49 3.18
C ARG A 509 -18.20 -8.85 2.52
N ASN A 510 -19.21 -9.72 2.60
CA ASN A 510 -19.23 -11.00 1.87
C ASN A 510 -19.26 -10.80 0.34
N GLU A 511 -20.03 -9.83 -0.17
CA GLU A 511 -20.00 -9.46 -1.59
C GLU A 511 -18.64 -8.88 -2.01
N GLU A 512 -18.06 -7.97 -1.22
CA GLU A 512 -16.73 -7.41 -1.48
C GLU A 512 -15.65 -8.49 -1.52
N VAL A 513 -15.65 -9.43 -0.56
CA VAL A 513 -14.74 -10.58 -0.54
C VAL A 513 -14.94 -11.47 -1.77
N GLN A 514 -16.18 -11.72 -2.20
CA GLN A 514 -16.46 -12.49 -3.42
C GLN A 514 -15.95 -11.76 -4.69
N ARG A 515 -16.17 -10.45 -4.80
CA ARG A 515 -15.65 -9.61 -5.89
C ARG A 515 -14.12 -9.65 -5.91
N LEU A 516 -13.46 -9.41 -4.78
CA LEU A 516 -12.00 -9.45 -4.65
C LEU A 516 -11.41 -10.85 -4.94
N GLN A 517 -12.13 -11.93 -4.64
CA GLN A 517 -11.74 -13.28 -5.03
C GLN A 517 -11.89 -13.53 -6.54
N ALA A 518 -12.89 -12.96 -7.21
CA ALA A 518 -13.00 -13.02 -8.67
C ALA A 518 -11.85 -12.23 -9.33
N ASP A 519 -11.67 -10.97 -8.92
CA ASP A 519 -10.53 -10.10 -9.27
C ASP A 519 -9.16 -10.79 -9.11
N LEU A 520 -9.00 -11.60 -8.07
CA LEU A 520 -7.77 -12.36 -7.82
C LEU A 520 -7.62 -13.55 -8.78
N ARG A 521 -8.70 -14.31 -9.05
CA ARG A 521 -8.71 -15.41 -10.02
C ARG A 521 -8.41 -14.90 -11.42
N ASP A 522 -9.09 -13.85 -11.86
CA ASP A 522 -8.89 -13.22 -13.16
C ASP A 522 -7.43 -12.74 -13.32
N ARG A 523 -6.84 -12.13 -12.28
CA ARG A 523 -5.42 -11.73 -12.29
C ARG A 523 -4.46 -12.92 -12.32
N SER A 524 -4.79 -14.03 -11.63
CA SER A 524 -4.02 -15.27 -11.70
C SER A 524 -4.09 -15.91 -13.08
N GLU A 525 -5.28 -16.06 -13.68
CA GLU A 525 -5.46 -16.64 -15.01
C GLU A 525 -4.76 -15.79 -16.09
N ASN A 526 -4.83 -14.46 -15.99
CA ASN A 526 -4.08 -13.56 -16.88
C ASN A 526 -2.55 -13.69 -16.70
N PHE A 527 -2.07 -13.92 -15.47
CA PHE A 527 -0.65 -14.11 -15.18
C PHE A 527 -0.14 -15.47 -15.69
N ASP A 528 -0.92 -16.54 -15.51
CA ASP A 528 -0.59 -17.88 -16.02
C ASP A 528 -0.63 -17.90 -17.57
N ALA A 529 -1.60 -17.23 -18.19
CA ALA A 529 -1.62 -17.03 -19.64
C ALA A 529 -0.40 -16.23 -20.14
N LEU A 530 0.00 -15.17 -19.42
CA LEU A 530 1.22 -14.42 -19.74
C LEU A 530 2.49 -15.26 -19.57
N GLN A 531 2.55 -16.16 -18.57
CA GLN A 531 3.62 -17.14 -18.44
C GLN A 531 3.63 -18.14 -19.60
N GLU A 532 2.48 -18.62 -20.05
CA GLU A 532 2.40 -19.54 -21.19
C GLU A 532 2.85 -18.86 -22.50
N GLU A 533 2.46 -17.60 -22.74
CA GLU A 533 2.96 -16.81 -23.87
C GLU A 533 4.46 -16.48 -23.75
N MET A 534 4.97 -16.15 -22.55
CA MET A 534 6.41 -16.06 -22.30
C MET A 534 7.14 -17.37 -22.63
N ARG A 535 6.54 -18.52 -22.30
CA ARG A 535 7.10 -19.84 -22.60
C ARG A 535 7.09 -20.13 -24.11
N LYS A 536 6.01 -19.77 -24.82
CA LYS A 536 5.89 -19.87 -26.28
C LYS A 536 6.90 -18.96 -26.99
N LEU A 537 7.05 -17.71 -26.53
CA LEU A 537 8.04 -16.75 -27.04
C LEU A 537 9.47 -17.25 -26.80
N SER A 538 9.76 -17.85 -25.64
CA SER A 538 11.06 -18.46 -25.36
C SER A 538 11.34 -19.65 -26.27
N GLU A 539 10.37 -20.56 -26.49
CA GLU A 539 10.54 -21.63 -27.48
C GLU A 539 10.68 -21.10 -28.91
N ALA A 540 9.98 -20.02 -29.28
CA ALA A 540 10.08 -19.40 -30.59
C ALA A 540 11.45 -18.74 -30.79
N LEU A 541 12.01 -18.10 -29.75
CA LEU A 541 13.36 -17.56 -29.75
C LEU A 541 14.40 -18.68 -29.94
N VAL A 542 14.31 -19.77 -29.17
CA VAL A 542 15.22 -20.93 -29.33
C VAL A 542 15.11 -21.54 -30.73
N ARG A 543 13.91 -21.65 -31.31
CA ARG A 543 13.73 -22.09 -32.71
C ARG A 543 14.37 -21.13 -33.73
N LEU A 544 14.32 -19.82 -33.48
CA LEU A 544 14.97 -18.81 -34.32
C LEU A 544 16.50 -18.84 -34.17
N GLU A 545 17.01 -19.12 -32.96
CA GLU A 545 18.43 -19.34 -32.70
C GLU A 545 18.92 -20.63 -33.39
N ASP A 546 18.21 -21.76 -33.28
CA ASP A 546 18.49 -23.00 -34.01
C ASP A 546 18.47 -22.79 -35.54
N GLU A 547 17.50 -22.02 -36.04
CA GLU A 547 17.42 -21.64 -37.45
C GLU A 547 18.60 -20.75 -37.88
N GLN A 548 18.99 -19.77 -37.06
CA GLN A 548 20.12 -18.89 -37.33
C GLN A 548 21.43 -19.69 -37.33
N ASP A 549 21.60 -20.60 -36.38
CA ASP A 549 22.79 -21.44 -36.27
C ASP A 549 22.83 -22.47 -37.42
N GLY A 550 21.68 -22.99 -37.86
CA GLY A 550 21.55 -23.78 -39.09
C GLY A 550 21.94 -22.98 -40.35
N LYS A 551 21.50 -21.71 -40.45
CA LYS A 551 21.89 -20.80 -41.56
C LYS A 551 23.39 -20.49 -41.53
N LEU A 552 23.98 -20.26 -40.35
CA LEU A 552 25.43 -20.07 -40.17
C LEU A 552 26.23 -21.32 -40.55
N ARG A 553 25.75 -22.52 -40.21
CA ARG A 553 26.35 -23.80 -40.66
C ARG A 553 26.29 -23.94 -42.19
N ARG A 554 25.17 -23.57 -42.83
CA ARG A 554 25.08 -23.60 -44.31
C ARG A 554 25.92 -22.51 -44.99
N ILE A 555 26.08 -21.34 -44.39
CA ILE A 555 27.01 -20.31 -44.86
C ILE A 555 28.43 -20.86 -44.84
N ARG A 556 28.90 -21.46 -43.74
CA ARG A 556 30.23 -22.09 -43.67
C ARG A 556 30.44 -23.19 -44.71
N GLN A 557 29.42 -24.02 -44.96
CA GLN A 557 29.48 -25.00 -46.05
C GLN A 557 29.59 -24.35 -47.43
N LEU A 558 28.86 -23.26 -47.69
CA LEU A 558 28.96 -22.51 -48.94
C LEU A 558 30.31 -21.78 -49.07
N GLU A 559 30.88 -21.32 -47.96
CA GLU A 559 32.24 -20.77 -47.89
C GLU A 559 33.26 -21.86 -48.22
N GLU A 560 33.16 -23.06 -47.61
CA GLU A 560 34.01 -24.23 -47.91
C GLU A 560 33.86 -24.73 -49.36
N GLU A 561 32.63 -24.79 -49.90
CA GLU A 561 32.33 -25.14 -51.29
C GLU A 561 32.93 -24.11 -52.28
N LEU A 562 32.85 -22.81 -51.94
CA LEU A 562 33.46 -21.72 -52.72
C LEU A 562 34.99 -21.76 -52.64
N ASP A 563 35.55 -22.01 -51.46
CA ASP A 563 36.99 -22.12 -51.24
C ASP A 563 37.59 -23.34 -51.97
N GLY A 564 36.84 -24.43 -52.10
CA GLY A 564 37.19 -25.57 -52.96
C GLY A 564 37.16 -25.18 -54.44
N SER A 565 36.07 -24.56 -54.88
CA SER A 565 35.89 -24.08 -56.26
C SER A 565 36.98 -23.10 -56.69
N ASN A 566 37.40 -22.19 -55.80
CA ASN A 566 38.48 -21.23 -56.04
C ASN A 566 39.82 -21.94 -56.22
N LYS A 567 40.14 -22.95 -55.40
CA LYS A 567 41.37 -23.74 -55.54
C LYS A 567 41.37 -24.56 -56.85
N GLU A 568 40.22 -25.11 -57.25
CA GLU A 568 40.09 -25.76 -58.57
C GLU A 568 40.29 -24.78 -59.73
N LEU A 569 39.82 -23.53 -59.61
CA LEU A 569 40.08 -22.46 -60.57
C LEU A 569 41.55 -22.05 -60.61
N GLU A 570 42.19 -21.80 -59.46
CA GLU A 570 43.64 -21.51 -59.36
C GLU A 570 44.49 -22.64 -59.99
N GLU A 571 44.13 -23.90 -59.73
CA GLU A 571 44.76 -25.05 -60.37
C GLU A 571 44.55 -25.08 -61.90
N LEU A 572 43.38 -24.71 -62.39
CA LEU A 572 43.07 -24.65 -63.83
C LEU A 572 43.78 -23.47 -64.52
N GLU A 573 43.87 -22.32 -63.86
CA GLU A 573 44.65 -21.17 -64.33
C GLU A 573 46.14 -21.51 -64.39
N GLN A 574 46.70 -22.15 -63.36
CA GLN A 574 48.09 -22.63 -63.38
C GLN A 574 48.33 -23.63 -64.52
N LYS A 575 47.43 -24.60 -64.73
CA LYS A 575 47.51 -25.56 -65.85
C LYS A 575 47.41 -24.85 -67.22
N LEU A 576 46.61 -23.79 -67.32
CA LEU A 576 46.46 -22.97 -68.53
C LEU A 576 47.70 -22.10 -68.79
N ILE A 577 48.29 -21.49 -67.76
CA ILE A 577 49.56 -20.75 -67.85
C ILE A 577 50.66 -21.69 -68.32
N GLU A 578 50.80 -22.88 -67.72
CA GLU A 578 51.77 -23.87 -68.16
C GLU A 578 51.54 -24.37 -69.60
N ALA A 579 50.27 -24.51 -70.02
CA ALA A 579 49.94 -24.87 -71.39
C ALA A 579 50.30 -23.73 -72.36
N ASN A 580 50.07 -22.48 -71.98
CA ASN A 580 50.44 -21.29 -72.74
C ASN A 580 51.98 -21.16 -72.87
N ASP A 581 52.71 -21.40 -71.79
CA ASP A 581 54.18 -21.47 -71.76
C ASP A 581 54.72 -22.54 -72.72
N LYS A 582 54.12 -23.73 -72.72
CA LYS A 582 54.45 -24.82 -73.65
C LYS A 582 54.13 -24.40 -75.10
N ASN A 583 53.01 -23.70 -75.31
CA ASN A 583 52.60 -23.21 -76.64
C ASN A 583 53.50 -22.08 -77.16
N GLN A 584 53.96 -21.17 -76.31
CA GLN A 584 54.96 -20.15 -76.66
C GLN A 584 56.30 -20.77 -77.07
N ARG A 585 56.78 -21.78 -76.33
CA ARG A 585 58.01 -22.53 -76.70
C ARG A 585 57.86 -23.24 -78.04
N LEU A 586 56.68 -23.82 -78.31
CA LEU A 586 56.35 -24.40 -79.61
C LEU A 586 56.24 -23.34 -80.72
N SER A 587 55.72 -22.15 -80.44
CA SER A 587 55.71 -21.02 -81.40
C SER A 587 57.14 -20.61 -81.77
N VAL A 588 58.02 -20.40 -80.78
CA VAL A 588 59.44 -20.06 -81.03
C VAL A 588 60.16 -21.17 -81.80
N GLN A 589 59.87 -22.44 -81.52
CA GLN A 589 60.41 -23.57 -82.30
C GLN A 589 59.84 -23.61 -83.73
N GLN A 590 58.55 -23.29 -83.91
CA GLN A 590 57.91 -23.19 -85.22
C GLN A 590 58.50 -22.00 -86.01
N GLU A 591 58.67 -20.84 -85.40
CA GLU A 591 59.29 -19.65 -86.01
C GLU A 591 60.75 -19.94 -86.40
N SER A 592 61.52 -20.63 -85.54
CA SER A 592 62.88 -21.06 -85.85
C SER A 592 62.94 -22.02 -87.05
N SER A 593 62.06 -23.02 -87.11
CA SER A 593 62.01 -23.97 -88.24
C SER A 593 61.41 -23.36 -89.52
N GLN A 594 60.50 -22.38 -89.40
CA GLN A 594 60.06 -21.57 -90.53
C GLN A 594 61.20 -20.67 -91.06
N GLY A 595 62.05 -20.13 -90.18
CA GLY A 595 63.27 -19.42 -90.54
C GLY A 595 64.29 -20.31 -91.26
N GLU A 596 64.50 -21.54 -90.78
CA GLU A 596 65.33 -22.55 -91.44
C GLU A 596 64.78 -22.92 -92.82
N ILE A 597 63.47 -23.14 -92.95
CA ILE A 597 62.79 -23.38 -94.24
C ILE A 597 62.90 -22.17 -95.18
N ALA A 598 62.86 -20.94 -94.66
CA ALA A 598 63.04 -19.74 -95.45
C ALA A 598 64.50 -19.61 -95.95
N PHE A 599 65.48 -19.84 -95.09
CA PHE A 599 66.90 -19.86 -95.46
C PHE A 599 67.20 -20.92 -96.53
N LEU A 600 66.71 -22.15 -96.36
CA LEU A 600 66.88 -23.23 -97.33
C LEU A 600 66.18 -22.93 -98.68
N ARG A 601 65.12 -22.12 -98.69
CA ARG A 601 64.49 -21.63 -99.92
C ARG A 601 65.31 -20.52 -100.58
N GLU A 602 65.86 -19.58 -99.82
CA GLU A 602 66.75 -18.55 -100.35
C GLU A 602 68.03 -19.16 -100.94
N GLU A 603 68.61 -20.16 -100.27
CA GLU A 603 69.72 -20.96 -100.80
C GLU A 603 69.33 -21.76 -102.06
N GLN A 604 68.15 -22.37 -102.08
CA GLN A 604 67.62 -23.05 -103.28
C GLN A 604 67.35 -22.08 -104.45
N GLU A 605 66.90 -20.86 -104.18
CA GLU A 605 66.69 -19.83 -105.20
C GLU A 605 68.03 -19.30 -105.73
N ALA A 606 69.03 -19.11 -104.86
CA ALA A 606 70.40 -18.81 -105.27
C ALA A 606 71.02 -19.95 -106.11
N ASP A 607 70.81 -21.21 -105.74
CA ASP A 607 71.23 -22.36 -106.56
C ASP A 607 70.50 -22.44 -107.89
N LYS A 608 69.20 -22.13 -107.93
CA LYS A 608 68.43 -22.06 -109.18
C LYS A 608 68.96 -20.98 -110.12
N ILE A 609 69.40 -19.83 -109.58
CA ILE A 609 70.09 -18.79 -110.36
C ILE A 609 71.44 -19.31 -110.86
N ARG A 610 72.27 -19.89 -109.98
CA ARG A 610 73.57 -20.50 -110.36
C ARG A 610 73.43 -21.56 -111.46
N ILE A 611 72.39 -22.40 -111.39
CA ILE A 611 72.07 -23.40 -112.41
C ILE A 611 71.64 -22.72 -113.72
N GLY A 612 70.77 -21.72 -113.67
CA GLY A 612 70.37 -20.96 -114.86
C GLY A 612 71.52 -20.24 -115.57
N ASP A 613 72.46 -19.68 -114.82
CA ASP A 613 73.69 -19.08 -115.35
C ASP A 613 74.59 -20.13 -116.03
N LEU A 614 74.71 -21.33 -115.44
CA LEU A 614 75.46 -22.45 -116.02
C LEU A 614 74.76 -23.05 -117.25
N GLU A 615 73.43 -23.14 -117.26
CA GLU A 615 72.63 -23.55 -118.41
C GLU A 615 72.78 -22.55 -119.58
N ALA A 616 72.76 -21.25 -119.29
CA ALA A 616 73.03 -20.20 -120.29
C ALA A 616 74.48 -20.26 -120.81
N ALA A 617 75.46 -20.47 -119.94
CA ALA A 617 76.85 -20.65 -120.34
C ALA A 617 77.04 -21.91 -121.22
N LEU A 618 76.39 -23.03 -120.87
CA LEU A 618 76.38 -24.25 -121.68
C LEU A 618 75.72 -24.02 -123.04
N ALA A 619 74.57 -23.35 -123.10
CA ALA A 619 73.89 -23.03 -124.36
C ALA A 619 74.77 -22.19 -125.30
N ASN A 620 75.48 -21.19 -124.76
CA ASN A 620 76.45 -20.38 -125.50
C ASN A 620 77.65 -21.23 -126.02
N VAL A 621 78.19 -22.13 -125.19
CA VAL A 621 79.27 -23.04 -125.58
C VAL A 621 78.80 -24.03 -126.66
N GLU A 622 77.60 -24.59 -126.54
CA GLU A 622 77.02 -25.43 -127.58
C GLU A 622 76.77 -24.67 -128.87
N GLN A 623 76.34 -23.40 -128.82
CA GLN A 623 76.18 -22.58 -130.02
C GLN A 623 77.54 -22.36 -130.70
N GLY A 624 78.58 -21.95 -129.95
CA GLY A 624 79.93 -21.84 -130.49
C GLY A 624 80.43 -23.15 -131.12
N LEU A 625 80.12 -24.29 -130.50
CA LEU A 625 80.44 -25.62 -131.03
C LEU A 625 79.61 -25.98 -132.29
N ARG A 626 78.39 -25.49 -132.43
CA ARG A 626 77.59 -25.62 -133.68
C ARG A 626 78.24 -24.79 -134.79
N GLU A 627 78.58 -23.53 -134.52
CA GLU A 627 79.25 -22.65 -135.47
C GLU A 627 80.61 -23.20 -135.93
N GLU A 628 81.44 -23.72 -135.03
CA GLU A 628 82.72 -24.37 -135.39
C GLU A 628 82.52 -25.64 -136.23
N ARG A 629 81.47 -26.43 -135.96
CA ARG A 629 81.10 -27.58 -136.80
C ARG A 629 80.58 -27.17 -138.18
N ASP A 630 79.96 -25.99 -138.30
CA ASP A 630 79.50 -25.44 -139.57
C ASP A 630 80.72 -24.93 -140.39
N ARG A 631 81.62 -24.16 -139.76
CA ARG A 631 82.93 -23.75 -140.34
C ARG A 631 83.76 -24.95 -140.81
N ALA A 632 83.80 -26.03 -140.04
CA ALA A 632 84.47 -27.26 -140.43
C ALA A 632 83.85 -27.90 -141.69
N ARG A 633 82.51 -27.90 -141.82
CA ARG A 633 81.82 -28.39 -143.02
C ARG A 633 82.04 -27.51 -144.25
N GLU A 634 82.17 -26.20 -144.07
CA GLU A 634 82.57 -25.29 -145.16
C GLU A 634 83.99 -25.61 -145.67
N LEU A 635 84.94 -25.83 -144.75
CA LEU A 635 86.32 -26.24 -145.09
C LEU A 635 86.38 -27.60 -145.81
N ASP A 636 85.64 -28.61 -145.34
CA ASP A 636 85.52 -29.90 -146.03
C ASP A 636 84.94 -29.72 -147.45
N GLY A 637 83.95 -28.85 -147.62
CA GLY A 637 83.35 -28.53 -148.92
C GLY A 637 84.35 -27.90 -149.90
N LEU A 638 85.21 -27.00 -149.43
CA LEU A 638 86.31 -26.43 -150.23
C LEU A 638 87.35 -27.49 -150.60
N LEU A 639 87.71 -28.37 -149.67
CA LEU A 639 88.67 -29.46 -149.90
C LEU A 639 88.14 -30.48 -150.91
N GLN A 640 86.83 -30.77 -150.91
CA GLN A 640 86.18 -31.60 -151.93
C GLN A 640 86.26 -30.96 -153.33
N GLN A 641 86.05 -29.64 -153.45
CA GLN A 641 86.18 -28.93 -154.74
C GLN A 641 87.60 -29.01 -155.30
N GLU A 642 88.62 -28.89 -154.44
CA GLU A 642 90.04 -29.03 -154.84
C GLU A 642 90.37 -30.44 -155.37
N ARG A 643 89.76 -31.50 -154.80
CA ARG A 643 89.93 -32.88 -155.27
C ARG A 643 89.39 -33.11 -156.68
N VAL A 644 88.20 -32.58 -156.98
CA VAL A 644 87.56 -32.70 -158.32
C VAL A 644 88.42 -32.02 -159.40
N GLN A 645 89.11 -30.91 -159.07
CA GLN A 645 90.04 -30.27 -160.01
C GLN A 645 91.27 -31.15 -160.31
N ARG A 646 91.78 -31.91 -159.33
CA ARG A 646 92.92 -32.82 -159.54
C ARG A 646 92.59 -34.02 -160.44
N GLU A 647 91.41 -34.62 -160.29
CA GLU A 647 91.01 -35.76 -161.14
C GLU A 647 90.91 -35.40 -162.63
N MET A 648 90.50 -34.17 -162.95
CA MET A 648 90.39 -33.71 -164.34
C MET A 648 91.75 -33.59 -165.05
N VAL A 649 92.84 -33.36 -164.30
CA VAL A 649 94.21 -33.32 -164.84
C VAL A 649 94.74 -34.74 -165.07
N ALA A 650 94.62 -35.61 -164.07
CA ALA A 650 95.17 -36.97 -164.09
C ALA A 650 94.59 -37.87 -165.21
N ASN A 651 93.39 -37.56 -165.73
CA ASN A 651 92.81 -38.31 -166.84
C ASN A 651 93.47 -38.00 -168.20
N LYS A 652 94.08 -36.81 -168.40
CA LYS A 652 94.77 -36.48 -169.66
C LYS A 652 96.12 -37.18 -169.81
N GLU A 653 96.90 -37.20 -168.73
CA GLU A 653 98.21 -37.89 -168.66
C GLU A 653 98.08 -39.42 -168.93
N LYS A 654 96.88 -39.97 -168.73
CA LYS A 654 96.57 -41.40 -168.83
C LYS A 654 96.46 -41.92 -170.26
N GLU A 655 96.06 -41.07 -171.21
CA GLU A 655 95.84 -41.48 -172.61
C GLU A 655 97.17 -41.60 -173.38
N GLU A 656 98.15 -40.75 -173.06
CA GLU A 656 99.47 -40.73 -173.71
C GLU A 656 100.33 -41.94 -173.31
N VAL A 657 100.27 -42.35 -172.03
CA VAL A 657 101.01 -43.53 -171.51
C VAL A 657 100.56 -44.84 -172.17
N GLN A 658 99.27 -44.97 -172.53
CA GLN A 658 98.70 -46.22 -173.00
C GLN A 658 99.25 -46.70 -174.35
N GLN A 659 99.85 -45.81 -175.15
CA GLN A 659 100.49 -46.18 -176.43
C GLN A 659 101.86 -46.86 -176.20
N PHE A 660 102.61 -46.42 -175.19
CA PHE A 660 103.98 -46.91 -174.92
C PHE A 660 104.01 -48.33 -174.32
N VAL A 661 102.92 -48.74 -173.66
CA VAL A 661 102.82 -50.03 -172.94
C VAL A 661 102.74 -51.24 -173.88
N ASN A 662 102.24 -51.08 -175.10
CA ASN A 662 101.99 -52.21 -176.01
C ASN A 662 103.27 -52.81 -176.60
N GLU A 663 104.30 -51.99 -176.83
CA GLU A 663 105.55 -52.44 -177.47
C GLU A 663 106.39 -53.33 -176.53
N LEU A 664 106.58 -52.91 -175.27
CA LEU A 664 107.32 -53.67 -174.25
C LEU A 664 106.68 -55.03 -173.91
N ASN A 665 105.37 -55.17 -174.12
CA ASN A 665 104.63 -56.37 -173.75
C ASN A 665 104.98 -57.59 -174.62
N ARG A 666 105.69 -57.39 -175.74
CA ARG A 666 106.13 -58.48 -176.64
C ARG A 666 107.35 -59.24 -176.10
N GLU A 667 108.30 -58.53 -175.48
CA GLU A 667 109.59 -59.09 -175.04
C GLU A 667 109.51 -59.86 -173.71
N ALA A 668 108.63 -59.42 -172.81
CA ALA A 668 108.42 -60.06 -171.50
C ALA A 668 107.91 -61.52 -171.56
N SER A 669 107.48 -61.98 -172.74
CA SER A 669 106.96 -63.33 -172.98
C SER A 669 108.04 -64.44 -172.91
N ALA A 670 109.31 -64.11 -173.18
CA ALA A 670 110.37 -65.10 -173.35
C ALA A 670 111.00 -65.65 -172.04
N ALA A 671 110.70 -65.05 -170.88
CA ALA A 671 111.54 -65.18 -169.68
C ALA A 671 110.96 -65.95 -168.48
N LYS A 672 109.75 -66.52 -168.57
CA LYS A 672 109.01 -67.02 -167.38
C LYS A 672 108.98 -68.54 -167.13
N ASP A 673 109.40 -69.38 -168.07
CA ASP A 673 109.29 -70.84 -167.88
C ASP A 673 110.37 -71.47 -166.98
N GLU A 674 111.57 -70.89 -166.89
CA GLU A 674 112.70 -71.55 -166.20
C GLU A 674 112.58 -71.53 -164.66
N VAL A 675 111.81 -70.59 -164.08
CA VAL A 675 111.66 -70.45 -162.61
C VAL A 675 110.83 -71.60 -162.00
N ARG A 676 110.15 -72.43 -162.81
CA ARG A 676 109.34 -73.57 -162.35
C ARG A 676 110.15 -74.70 -161.67
N ARG A 677 111.49 -74.68 -161.69
CA ARG A 677 112.32 -75.78 -161.15
C ARG A 677 112.73 -75.70 -159.67
N LEU A 678 112.81 -74.53 -159.03
CA LEU A 678 113.61 -74.37 -157.79
C LEU A 678 112.89 -73.76 -156.57
N ARG A 679 111.59 -74.04 -156.36
CA ARG A 679 110.88 -73.70 -155.10
C ARG A 679 110.00 -74.84 -154.56
N LYS A 680 110.57 -76.05 -154.47
CA LYS A 680 109.86 -77.24 -153.95
C LYS A 680 110.70 -78.09 -152.95
N SER A 681 111.71 -77.51 -152.32
CA SER A 681 112.78 -78.28 -151.66
C SER A 681 113.46 -77.60 -150.45
N LEU A 682 112.74 -76.85 -149.60
CA LEU A 682 113.24 -76.49 -148.25
C LEU A 682 112.14 -76.19 -147.21
N SER A 683 111.05 -76.97 -147.20
CA SER A 683 110.12 -77.05 -146.07
C SER A 683 110.73 -77.86 -144.91
N SER A 684 111.88 -77.39 -144.41
CA SER A 684 112.72 -78.10 -143.44
C SER A 684 113.50 -77.15 -142.52
N ARG A 685 112.98 -75.92 -142.32
CA ARG A 685 113.51 -74.93 -141.36
C ARG A 685 112.53 -74.58 -140.23
N GLU A 686 111.40 -75.30 -140.16
CA GLU A 686 110.31 -75.07 -139.21
C GLU A 686 110.53 -75.77 -137.85
N VAL A 687 111.77 -76.19 -137.56
CA VAL A 687 112.14 -76.98 -136.36
C VAL A 687 113.30 -76.35 -135.56
N GLU A 688 114.01 -75.35 -136.09
CA GLU A 688 115.09 -74.66 -135.37
C GLU A 688 114.53 -73.59 -134.41
N ALA A 689 114.60 -73.87 -133.11
CA ALA A 689 114.63 -72.91 -132.00
C ALA A 689 113.46 -71.89 -131.95
N THR A 690 112.31 -72.13 -131.32
CA THR A 690 111.98 -72.82 -130.05
C THR A 690 112.78 -72.40 -128.81
N GLU A 691 114.05 -71.99 -128.92
CA GLU A 691 114.87 -71.44 -127.81
C GLU A 691 114.37 -70.08 -127.29
N TRP A 692 113.72 -69.29 -128.15
CA TRP A 692 113.25 -67.94 -127.80
C TRP A 692 112.03 -67.92 -126.84
N LYS A 693 111.55 -69.09 -126.39
CA LYS A 693 110.55 -69.18 -125.32
C LYS A 693 111.15 -69.30 -123.92
N GLU A 694 112.41 -69.70 -123.77
CA GLU A 694 113.02 -69.90 -122.45
C GLU A 694 113.55 -68.59 -121.85
N ARG A 695 114.06 -67.66 -122.69
CA ARG A 695 114.61 -66.36 -122.25
C ARG A 695 113.59 -65.34 -121.73
N LEU A 696 112.28 -65.59 -121.88
CA LEU A 696 111.25 -64.71 -121.30
C LEU A 696 111.01 -65.03 -119.81
N ILE A 697 111.15 -66.31 -119.43
CA ILE A 697 110.99 -66.80 -118.05
C ILE A 697 112.09 -66.22 -117.13
N GLU A 698 113.26 -65.91 -117.70
CA GLU A 698 114.36 -65.24 -117.00
C GLU A 698 114.03 -63.78 -116.60
N LEU A 699 113.10 -63.10 -117.28
CA LEU A 699 112.61 -61.77 -116.89
C LEU A 699 111.51 -61.84 -115.82
N GLU A 700 110.72 -62.92 -115.77
CA GLU A 700 109.69 -63.10 -114.74
C GLU A 700 110.27 -63.40 -113.35
N ASN A 701 111.47 -63.99 -113.27
CA ASN A 701 112.19 -64.20 -112.00
C ASN A 701 112.76 -62.89 -111.43
N ASN A 702 113.25 -61.98 -112.27
CA ASN A 702 113.84 -60.70 -111.83
C ASN A 702 112.83 -59.71 -111.22
N LEU A 703 111.52 -60.00 -111.30
CA LEU A 703 110.45 -59.23 -110.66
C LEU A 703 109.88 -59.89 -109.39
N ARG A 704 110.57 -60.90 -108.83
CA ARG A 704 110.13 -61.63 -107.61
C ARG A 704 111.05 -61.54 -106.39
N GLU A 705 112.27 -61.02 -106.54
CA GLU A 705 113.22 -60.86 -105.42
C GLU A 705 113.51 -59.38 -105.04
N ALA A 706 113.07 -58.42 -105.84
CA ALA A 706 113.27 -57.00 -105.60
C ALA A 706 112.10 -56.35 -104.83
N LEU A 707 112.08 -56.58 -103.51
CA LEU A 707 111.15 -56.01 -102.50
C LEU A 707 109.70 -56.55 -102.58
N GLY A 708 109.06 -57.03 -101.50
CA GLY A 708 109.51 -57.18 -100.11
C GLY A 708 108.43 -56.73 -99.12
N ASP A 709 108.36 -57.41 -97.96
CA ASP A 709 107.60 -57.04 -96.76
C ASP A 709 106.04 -57.02 -96.83
N LEU A 710 105.29 -57.45 -95.80
CA LEU A 710 105.66 -58.28 -94.65
C LEU A 710 104.45 -59.08 -94.13
N ASN A 711 104.63 -60.35 -93.77
CA ASN A 711 103.57 -61.23 -93.29
C ASN A 711 103.47 -61.20 -91.75
N GLY A 712 102.50 -60.45 -91.18
CA GLY A 712 102.52 -60.07 -89.76
C GLY A 712 101.20 -60.21 -88.96
N THR A 713 101.05 -61.33 -88.22
CA THR A 713 100.15 -61.49 -87.04
C THR A 713 98.63 -61.33 -87.23
N ARG A 714 97.97 -62.31 -87.87
CA ARG A 714 96.49 -62.46 -87.87
C ARG A 714 95.86 -62.61 -86.46
N SER A 715 96.66 -62.91 -85.43
CA SER A 715 96.22 -63.18 -84.05
C SER A 715 96.19 -61.95 -83.13
N SER A 716 96.92 -60.88 -83.44
CA SER A 716 96.92 -59.64 -82.66
C SER A 716 95.60 -58.88 -82.85
N LEU A 717 95.14 -58.80 -84.10
CA LEU A 717 93.91 -58.12 -84.51
C LEU A 717 92.64 -58.84 -84.02
N LEU A 718 92.64 -60.19 -84.00
CA LEU A 718 91.56 -60.94 -83.35
C LEU A 718 91.58 -60.78 -81.82
N LYS A 719 92.75 -60.63 -81.18
CA LYS A 719 92.83 -60.29 -79.76
C LYS A 719 92.33 -58.89 -79.46
N SER A 720 92.61 -57.88 -80.31
CA SER A 720 92.10 -56.51 -80.10
C SER A 720 90.59 -56.42 -80.32
N ILE A 721 90.03 -57.07 -81.35
CA ILE A 721 88.57 -57.15 -81.54
C ILE A 721 87.90 -57.82 -80.34
N ALA A 722 88.39 -58.98 -79.89
CA ALA A 722 87.83 -59.66 -78.72
C ALA A 722 88.05 -58.87 -77.41
N LYS A 723 89.09 -58.02 -77.34
CA LYS A 723 89.29 -57.10 -76.21
C LYS A 723 88.24 -55.99 -76.23
N MET A 724 88.07 -55.29 -77.35
CA MET A 724 87.06 -54.24 -77.52
C MET A 724 85.63 -54.75 -77.33
N GLN A 725 85.33 -56.00 -77.74
CA GLN A 725 84.02 -56.62 -77.47
C GLN A 725 83.78 -56.83 -75.97
N ARG A 726 84.76 -57.30 -75.21
CA ARG A 726 84.63 -57.41 -73.73
C ARG A 726 84.57 -56.04 -73.05
N GLU A 727 85.32 -55.05 -73.55
CA GLU A 727 85.26 -53.68 -73.05
C GLU A 727 83.88 -53.03 -73.34
N LEU A 728 83.28 -53.29 -74.51
CA LEU A 728 81.92 -52.89 -74.83
C LEU A 728 80.88 -53.59 -73.96
N GLU A 729 80.95 -54.91 -73.78
CA GLU A 729 80.04 -55.62 -72.87
C GLU A 729 80.19 -55.15 -71.41
N ASN A 730 81.41 -54.82 -70.97
CA ASN A 730 81.66 -54.32 -69.62
C ASN A 730 81.11 -52.90 -69.45
N THR A 731 81.33 -52.00 -70.40
CA THR A 731 80.72 -50.65 -70.36
C THR A 731 79.19 -50.69 -70.45
N ILE A 732 78.60 -51.68 -71.12
CA ILE A 732 77.15 -51.93 -71.06
C ILE A 732 76.71 -52.39 -69.66
N ARG A 733 77.44 -53.32 -69.02
CA ARG A 733 77.16 -53.76 -67.64
C ARG A 733 77.34 -52.65 -66.61
N GLU A 734 78.35 -51.79 -66.80
CA GLU A 734 78.60 -50.58 -66.00
C GLU A 734 77.50 -49.54 -66.22
N LEU A 735 77.02 -49.36 -67.46
CA LEU A 735 75.89 -48.50 -67.78
C LEU A 735 74.58 -49.00 -67.15
N ASP A 736 74.32 -50.30 -67.14
CA ASP A 736 73.09 -50.85 -66.57
C ASP A 736 73.13 -50.91 -65.03
N THR A 737 74.30 -51.14 -64.43
CA THR A 737 74.46 -51.00 -62.97
C THR A 737 74.40 -49.55 -62.50
N THR A 738 74.90 -48.59 -63.28
CA THR A 738 74.74 -47.15 -62.96
C THR A 738 73.29 -46.67 -63.17
N LYS A 739 72.57 -47.12 -64.21
CA LYS A 739 71.11 -46.90 -64.33
C LYS A 739 70.36 -47.44 -63.11
N ALA A 740 70.64 -48.69 -62.71
CA ALA A 740 70.00 -49.30 -61.54
C ALA A 740 70.30 -48.53 -60.25
N ALA A 741 71.54 -48.07 -60.08
CA ALA A 741 71.93 -47.22 -58.96
C ALA A 741 71.21 -45.86 -58.96
N VAL A 742 71.02 -45.22 -60.13
CA VAL A 742 70.23 -43.98 -60.25
C VAL A 742 68.77 -44.21 -59.88
N VAL A 743 68.12 -45.27 -60.39
CA VAL A 743 66.74 -45.61 -60.05
C VAL A 743 66.55 -45.86 -58.55
N GLU A 744 67.51 -46.52 -57.89
CA GLU A 744 67.46 -46.73 -56.44
C GLU A 744 67.75 -45.43 -55.65
N LYS A 745 68.61 -44.53 -56.18
CA LYS A 745 68.79 -43.19 -55.58
C LYS A 745 67.54 -42.34 -55.69
N ASP A 746 66.86 -42.33 -56.85
CA ASP A 746 65.57 -41.66 -57.03
C ASP A 746 64.49 -42.23 -56.09
N ARG A 747 64.49 -43.55 -55.86
CA ARG A 747 63.60 -44.20 -54.90
C ARG A 747 63.88 -43.71 -53.47
N ILE A 748 65.14 -43.68 -53.06
CA ILE A 748 65.57 -43.21 -51.74
C ILE A 748 65.27 -41.72 -51.55
N ILE A 749 65.44 -40.89 -52.59
CA ILE A 749 65.09 -39.46 -52.58
C ILE A 749 63.58 -39.30 -52.38
N LYS A 750 62.73 -39.95 -53.18
CA LYS A 750 61.27 -39.89 -53.03
C LYS A 750 60.77 -40.38 -51.67
N GLN A 751 61.41 -41.42 -51.10
CA GLN A 751 61.12 -41.87 -49.73
C GLN A 751 61.55 -40.83 -48.67
N ARG A 752 62.71 -40.18 -48.85
CA ARG A 752 63.17 -39.11 -47.97
C ARG A 752 62.26 -37.88 -48.04
N ASP A 753 61.82 -37.50 -49.23
CA ASP A 753 60.98 -36.31 -49.43
C ASP A 753 59.59 -36.51 -48.83
N ALA A 754 58.99 -37.70 -49.01
CA ALA A 754 57.73 -38.07 -48.35
C ALA A 754 57.86 -38.09 -46.81
N LEU A 755 59.01 -38.53 -46.26
CA LEU A 755 59.28 -38.47 -44.82
C LEU A 755 59.47 -37.02 -44.33
N LEU A 756 60.14 -36.17 -45.11
CA LEU A 756 60.29 -34.75 -44.79
C LEU A 756 58.94 -34.01 -44.82
N GLU A 757 58.06 -34.34 -45.78
CA GLU A 757 56.71 -33.80 -45.85
C GLU A 757 55.86 -34.24 -44.64
N SER A 758 55.86 -35.54 -44.29
CA SER A 758 55.20 -36.03 -43.06
C SER A 758 55.71 -35.29 -41.82
N HIS A 759 57.02 -35.16 -41.68
CA HIS A 759 57.65 -34.51 -40.52
C HIS A 759 57.37 -32.99 -40.48
N ALA A 760 57.17 -32.34 -41.63
CA ALA A 760 56.76 -30.94 -41.74
C ALA A 760 55.25 -30.71 -41.49
N LEU A 761 54.40 -31.70 -41.80
CA LEU A 761 52.99 -31.71 -41.40
C LEU A 761 52.84 -31.96 -39.90
N GLU A 762 53.59 -32.91 -39.34
CA GLU A 762 53.66 -33.16 -37.89
C GLU A 762 54.18 -31.93 -37.13
N SER A 763 55.23 -31.26 -37.63
CA SER A 763 55.75 -30.03 -37.01
C SER A 763 54.72 -28.89 -37.03
N ARG A 764 53.95 -28.73 -38.13
CA ARG A 764 52.82 -27.78 -38.19
C ARG A 764 51.72 -28.15 -37.20
N LYS A 765 51.34 -29.43 -37.11
CA LYS A 765 50.33 -29.94 -36.17
C LYS A 765 50.73 -29.74 -34.71
N VAL A 766 52.01 -29.93 -34.37
CA VAL A 766 52.54 -29.66 -33.03
C VAL A 766 52.56 -28.16 -32.72
N ALA A 767 52.93 -27.31 -33.70
CA ALA A 767 52.87 -25.85 -33.53
C ALA A 767 51.42 -25.35 -33.31
N GLU A 768 50.46 -25.86 -34.09
CA GLU A 768 49.04 -25.58 -33.88
C GLU A 768 48.55 -26.00 -32.49
N LEU A 769 48.93 -27.19 -32.00
CA LEU A 769 48.55 -27.66 -30.67
C LEU A 769 49.17 -26.77 -29.59
N LEU A 770 50.43 -26.38 -29.72
CA LEU A 770 51.10 -25.44 -28.82
C LEU A 770 50.42 -24.07 -28.79
N ASP A 771 49.99 -23.53 -29.92
CA ASP A 771 49.27 -22.25 -29.95
C ASP A 771 47.81 -22.36 -29.47
N LYS A 772 47.15 -23.51 -29.68
CA LYS A 772 45.87 -23.85 -29.05
C LYS A 772 45.99 -23.91 -27.53
N GLU A 773 47.04 -24.55 -26.98
CA GLU A 773 47.33 -24.53 -25.54
C GLU A 773 47.66 -23.12 -25.04
N ARG A 774 48.47 -22.33 -25.76
CA ARG A 774 48.77 -20.94 -25.38
C ARG A 774 47.51 -20.06 -25.35
N VAL A 775 46.57 -20.23 -26.29
CA VAL A 775 45.27 -19.55 -26.26
C VAL A 775 44.42 -20.05 -25.09
N GLY A 776 44.39 -21.36 -24.84
CA GLY A 776 43.73 -21.96 -23.67
C GLY A 776 44.27 -21.41 -22.34
N HIS A 777 45.58 -21.27 -22.19
CA HIS A 777 46.23 -20.67 -21.02
C HIS A 777 45.94 -19.18 -20.86
N ARG A 778 45.88 -18.41 -21.96
CA ARG A 778 45.45 -17.00 -21.89
C ARG A 778 43.97 -16.88 -21.47
N ASN A 779 43.10 -17.72 -22.01
CA ASN A 779 41.67 -17.73 -21.68
C ASN A 779 41.44 -18.15 -20.22
N THR A 780 41.99 -19.28 -19.78
CA THR A 780 41.89 -19.75 -18.38
C THR A 780 42.52 -18.76 -17.39
N LYS A 781 43.64 -18.11 -17.73
CA LYS A 781 44.19 -17.01 -16.91
C LYS A 781 43.23 -15.82 -16.83
N SER A 782 42.64 -15.40 -17.96
CA SER A 782 41.65 -14.30 -17.98
C SER A 782 40.40 -14.63 -17.15
N GLN A 783 39.89 -15.85 -17.25
CA GLN A 783 38.80 -16.36 -16.43
C GLN A 783 39.16 -16.40 -14.95
N PHE A 784 40.37 -16.88 -14.61
CA PHE A 784 40.87 -16.89 -13.23
C PHE A 784 41.03 -15.48 -12.65
N GLU A 785 41.61 -14.54 -13.40
CA GLU A 785 41.70 -13.14 -12.97
C GLU A 785 40.31 -12.49 -12.81
N THR A 786 39.35 -12.84 -13.67
CA THR A 786 37.97 -12.35 -13.58
C THR A 786 37.28 -12.92 -12.36
N PHE A 787 37.37 -14.23 -12.13
CA PHE A 787 36.87 -14.91 -10.93
C PHE A 787 37.53 -14.38 -9.65
N GLN A 788 38.84 -14.09 -9.68
CA GLN A 788 39.56 -13.51 -8.55
C GLN A 788 39.03 -12.10 -8.25
N LYS A 789 38.82 -11.26 -9.27
CA LYS A 789 38.25 -9.90 -9.13
C LYS A 789 36.81 -9.95 -8.59
N THR A 790 35.95 -10.81 -9.11
CA THR A 790 34.58 -10.96 -8.60
C THR A 790 34.58 -11.55 -7.18
N HIS A 791 35.41 -12.54 -6.87
CA HIS A 791 35.55 -13.09 -5.51
C HIS A 791 36.03 -12.03 -4.50
N HIS A 792 36.98 -11.16 -4.86
CA HIS A 792 37.39 -10.06 -3.99
C HIS A 792 36.26 -9.05 -3.78
N HIS A 793 35.51 -8.69 -4.84
CA HIS A 793 34.35 -7.81 -4.73
C HIS A 793 33.24 -8.43 -3.85
N LEU A 794 32.91 -9.71 -4.05
CA LEU A 794 31.94 -10.44 -3.22
C LEU A 794 32.40 -10.54 -1.77
N SER A 795 33.68 -10.81 -1.52
CA SER A 795 34.25 -10.88 -0.17
C SER A 795 34.24 -9.51 0.55
N GLN A 796 34.52 -8.42 -0.15
CA GLN A 796 34.37 -7.06 0.39
C GLN A 796 32.89 -6.70 0.63
N THR A 797 32.00 -7.10 -0.28
CA THR A 797 30.56 -6.89 -0.13
C THR A 797 29.99 -7.66 1.06
N ALA A 798 30.38 -8.92 1.23
CA ALA A 798 30.04 -9.73 2.40
C ALA A 798 30.59 -9.09 3.69
N SER A 799 31.87 -8.72 3.72
CA SER A 799 32.48 -8.08 4.90
C SER A 799 31.80 -6.75 5.30
N THR A 800 31.34 -5.95 4.34
CA THR A 800 30.56 -4.72 4.63
C THR A 800 29.12 -5.01 5.04
N GLN A 801 28.52 -6.10 4.56
CA GLN A 801 27.23 -6.59 5.05
C GLN A 801 27.35 -7.15 6.47
N ASP A 802 28.40 -7.90 6.80
CA ASP A 802 28.68 -8.44 8.14
C ASP A 802 28.85 -7.31 9.17
N VAL A 803 29.59 -6.25 8.84
CA VAL A 803 29.72 -5.05 9.68
C VAL A 803 28.36 -4.39 9.89
N ARG A 804 27.58 -4.18 8.82
CA ARG A 804 26.24 -3.59 8.92
C ARG A 804 25.26 -4.46 9.71
N ILE A 805 25.38 -5.79 9.63
CA ILE A 805 24.60 -6.73 10.44
C ILE A 805 25.01 -6.57 11.91
N ALA A 806 26.30 -6.56 12.24
CA ALA A 806 26.78 -6.36 13.61
C ALA A 806 26.33 -5.00 14.21
N GLU A 807 26.30 -3.94 13.40
CA GLU A 807 25.75 -2.64 13.78
C GLU A 807 24.25 -2.72 14.08
N LEU A 808 23.46 -3.33 13.18
CA LEU A 808 22.01 -3.53 13.37
C LEU A 808 21.67 -4.47 14.53
N GLU A 809 22.51 -5.47 14.81
CA GLU A 809 22.35 -6.32 15.99
C GLU A 809 22.73 -5.58 17.28
N SER A 810 23.72 -4.67 17.23
CA SER A 810 24.09 -3.78 18.32
C SER A 810 22.99 -2.78 18.66
N THR A 811 22.38 -2.11 17.66
CA THR A 811 21.24 -1.18 17.88
C THR A 811 20.03 -1.94 18.39
N ARG A 812 19.60 -3.03 17.74
CA ARG A 812 18.53 -3.92 18.23
C ARG A 812 18.81 -4.43 19.65
N GLY A 813 20.07 -4.68 19.99
CA GLY A 813 20.52 -5.06 21.33
C GLY A 813 20.52 -3.92 22.35
N GLN A 814 20.63 -2.66 21.93
CA GLN A 814 20.43 -1.46 22.75
C GLN A 814 18.93 -1.18 22.94
N ASP A 815 18.12 -1.26 21.89
CA ASP A 815 16.68 -1.04 21.96
C ASP A 815 15.98 -2.08 22.83
N ARG A 816 16.34 -3.37 22.71
CA ARG A 816 15.85 -4.42 23.63
C ARG A 816 16.17 -4.11 25.10
N ARG A 817 17.34 -3.54 25.39
CA ARG A 817 17.70 -3.10 26.76
C ARG A 817 16.90 -1.87 27.19
N LYS A 818 16.71 -0.90 26.29
CA LYS A 818 15.91 0.31 26.53
C LYS A 818 14.45 -0.03 26.81
N ILE A 819 13.85 -0.92 26.02
CA ILE A 819 12.50 -1.46 26.22
C ILE A 819 12.41 -2.20 27.56
N ALA A 820 13.33 -3.12 27.86
CA ALA A 820 13.33 -3.83 29.14
C ALA A 820 13.48 -2.90 30.36
N MET A 821 14.27 -1.81 30.24
CA MET A 821 14.38 -0.78 31.28
C MET A 821 13.10 0.06 31.43
N LEU A 822 12.42 0.39 30.32
CA LEU A 822 11.14 1.10 30.34
C LEU A 822 10.02 0.23 30.90
N GLU A 823 9.94 -1.05 30.51
CA GLU A 823 9.02 -2.02 31.11
C GLU A 823 9.27 -2.18 32.60
N GLN A 824 10.53 -2.30 33.05
CA GLN A 824 10.83 -2.40 34.47
C GLN A 824 10.41 -1.14 35.21
N SER A 825 10.73 0.05 34.68
CA SER A 825 10.29 1.31 35.26
C SER A 825 8.77 1.44 35.33
N ALA A 826 8.03 0.95 34.32
CA ALA A 826 6.57 0.93 34.32
C ALA A 826 6.00 -0.07 35.35
N ARG A 827 6.63 -1.26 35.50
CA ARG A 827 6.28 -2.23 36.56
C ARG A 827 6.52 -1.63 37.95
N ASP A 828 7.67 -1.00 38.16
CA ASP A 828 8.03 -0.34 39.42
C ASP A 828 7.02 0.78 39.75
N GLN A 829 6.72 1.68 38.80
CA GLN A 829 5.70 2.73 38.95
C GLN A 829 4.31 2.17 39.25
N LEU A 830 3.89 1.07 38.63
CA LEU A 830 2.63 0.41 38.93
C LEU A 830 2.62 -0.19 40.35
N THR A 831 3.74 -0.76 40.83
CA THR A 831 3.84 -1.22 42.21
C THR A 831 3.80 -0.06 43.22
N GLU A 832 4.54 1.03 43.01
CA GLU A 832 4.48 2.23 43.86
C GLU A 832 3.05 2.81 43.89
N ARG A 833 2.38 2.92 42.74
CA ARG A 833 0.98 3.35 42.64
C ARG A 833 0.07 2.45 43.48
N ASN A 834 0.24 1.14 43.40
CA ASN A 834 -0.61 0.17 44.10
C ASN A 834 -0.36 0.17 45.62
N GLU A 835 0.89 0.36 46.07
CA GLU A 835 1.23 0.57 47.48
C GLU A 835 0.66 1.89 48.03
N LEU A 836 0.73 2.98 47.25
CA LEU A 836 0.15 4.28 47.61
C LEU A 836 -1.38 4.20 47.70
N LEU A 837 -2.03 3.52 46.75
CA LEU A 837 -3.48 3.27 46.77
C LEU A 837 -3.90 2.44 47.99
N LEU A 838 -3.18 1.35 48.29
CA LEU A 838 -3.43 0.55 49.50
C LEU A 838 -3.23 1.37 50.79
N THR A 839 -2.19 2.21 50.83
CA THR A 839 -1.94 3.15 51.93
C THR A 839 -3.05 4.20 52.08
N LEU A 840 -3.63 4.65 50.96
CA LEU A 840 -4.77 5.56 50.95
C LEU A 840 -6.02 4.87 51.52
N TRP A 841 -6.31 3.64 51.08
CA TRP A 841 -7.41 2.83 51.64
C TRP A 841 -7.26 2.66 53.15
N GLN A 842 -6.07 2.31 53.65
CA GLN A 842 -5.81 2.13 55.09
C GLN A 842 -6.07 3.38 55.92
N ARG A 843 -5.90 4.57 55.33
CA ARG A 843 -6.18 5.86 55.98
C ARG A 843 -7.66 6.24 55.89
N LEU A 844 -8.28 6.07 54.73
CA LEU A 844 -9.70 6.40 54.51
C LEU A 844 -10.63 5.47 55.30
N SER A 845 -10.40 4.16 55.26
CA SER A 845 -11.20 3.18 56.01
C SER A 845 -11.09 3.42 57.52
N GLY A 846 -9.88 3.75 58.00
CA GLY A 846 -9.63 4.18 59.38
C GLY A 846 -10.35 5.47 59.82
N LEU A 847 -10.70 6.36 58.89
CA LEU A 847 -11.53 7.55 59.16
C LEU A 847 -13.03 7.21 59.19
N CYS A 848 -13.49 6.25 58.36
CA CYS A 848 -14.89 5.81 58.35
C CYS A 848 -15.30 4.99 59.60
N GLY A 849 -14.34 4.42 60.32
CA GLY A 849 -14.57 3.72 61.58
C GLY A 849 -14.92 2.23 61.43
N ARG A 850 -14.94 1.51 62.56
CA ARG A 850 -14.99 0.03 62.59
C ARG A 850 -16.22 -0.56 61.93
N GLU A 851 -17.41 -0.03 62.20
CA GLU A 851 -18.65 -0.56 61.63
C GLU A 851 -18.67 -0.43 60.10
N TRP A 852 -18.15 0.68 59.56
CA TRP A 852 -18.01 0.86 58.13
C TRP A 852 -16.97 -0.10 57.53
N ILE A 853 -15.82 -0.28 58.20
CA ILE A 853 -14.80 -1.25 57.79
C ILE A 853 -15.40 -2.66 57.72
N ASN A 854 -16.12 -3.10 58.74
CA ASN A 854 -16.70 -4.45 58.80
C ASN A 854 -17.58 -4.76 57.57
N CYS A 855 -18.36 -3.78 57.10
CA CYS A 855 -19.22 -3.91 55.92
C CYS A 855 -18.49 -3.76 54.57
N ASN A 856 -17.30 -3.17 54.54
CA ASN A 856 -16.58 -2.79 53.31
C ASN A 856 -15.12 -3.32 53.25
N ALA A 857 -14.77 -4.30 54.10
CA ALA A 857 -13.41 -4.83 54.26
C ALA A 857 -12.94 -5.70 53.08
N LEU A 858 -13.84 -6.12 52.18
CA LEU A 858 -13.56 -7.02 51.08
C LEU A 858 -13.79 -6.33 49.73
N VAL A 859 -12.80 -6.43 48.84
CA VAL A 859 -12.94 -6.13 47.41
C VAL A 859 -13.81 -7.23 46.78
N ASP A 860 -14.78 -6.82 45.97
CA ASP A 860 -15.78 -7.69 45.31
C ASP A 860 -16.50 -8.66 46.26
N ARG A 861 -16.58 -8.32 47.56
CA ARG A 861 -17.04 -9.19 48.67
C ARG A 861 -16.25 -10.51 48.85
N GLN A 862 -15.08 -10.66 48.21
CA GLN A 862 -14.30 -11.90 48.23
C GLN A 862 -12.93 -11.77 48.91
N VAL A 863 -12.17 -10.69 48.68
CA VAL A 863 -10.74 -10.63 49.06
C VAL A 863 -10.38 -9.36 49.82
N VAL A 864 -9.58 -9.47 50.88
CA VAL A 864 -9.07 -8.32 51.64
C VAL A 864 -8.09 -7.50 50.76
N PRO A 865 -8.12 -6.15 50.79
CA PRO A 865 -7.17 -5.31 50.06
C PRO A 865 -5.69 -5.67 50.31
N SER A 866 -4.97 -5.96 49.24
CA SER A 866 -3.52 -6.16 49.17
C SER A 866 -2.96 -5.51 47.90
N VAL A 867 -1.64 -5.39 47.76
CA VAL A 867 -1.00 -4.78 46.56
C VAL A 867 -1.36 -5.58 45.28
N GLU A 868 -1.42 -6.91 45.40
CA GLU A 868 -1.85 -7.83 44.32
C GLU A 868 -3.34 -7.67 43.97
N VAL A 869 -4.20 -7.45 44.96
CA VAL A 869 -5.63 -7.20 44.74
C VAL A 869 -5.84 -5.81 44.11
N VAL A 870 -5.04 -4.80 44.45
CA VAL A 870 -5.06 -3.49 43.78
C VAL A 870 -4.57 -3.60 42.33
N ALA A 871 -3.61 -4.48 42.03
CA ALA A 871 -3.17 -4.76 40.67
C ALA A 871 -4.26 -5.46 39.84
N ASN A 872 -4.83 -6.55 40.36
CA ASN A 872 -5.67 -7.47 39.60
C ASN A 872 -7.19 -7.17 39.68
N ARG A 873 -7.63 -6.35 40.64
CA ARG A 873 -9.05 -6.00 40.89
C ARG A 873 -9.25 -4.50 41.15
N LEU A 874 -8.52 -3.67 40.42
CA LEU A 874 -8.56 -2.21 40.54
C LEU A 874 -9.98 -1.60 40.50
N PRO A 875 -10.93 -2.05 39.63
CA PRO A 875 -12.28 -1.48 39.61
C PRO A 875 -13.07 -1.72 40.90
N GLY A 876 -13.02 -2.94 41.46
CA GLY A 876 -13.64 -3.29 42.74
C GLY A 876 -13.02 -2.52 43.91
N PHE A 877 -11.69 -2.43 43.93
CA PHE A 877 -10.96 -1.65 44.93
C PHE A 877 -11.32 -0.15 44.85
N SER A 878 -11.43 0.40 43.65
CA SER A 878 -11.82 1.81 43.41
C SER A 878 -13.24 2.10 43.92
N LYS A 879 -14.21 1.19 43.70
CA LYS A 879 -15.57 1.29 44.27
C LYS A 879 -15.53 1.40 45.80
N ASN A 880 -14.74 0.57 46.48
CA ASN A 880 -14.58 0.64 47.94
C ASN A 880 -13.89 1.94 48.39
N LEU A 881 -12.95 2.47 47.60
CA LEU A 881 -12.26 3.74 47.87
C LEU A 881 -13.23 4.94 47.78
N LEU A 882 -14.06 4.97 46.73
CA LEU A 882 -15.09 6.00 46.52
C LEU A 882 -16.20 5.92 47.58
N ALA A 883 -16.59 4.71 48.00
CA ALA A 883 -17.53 4.52 49.10
C ALA A 883 -16.99 5.09 50.43
N ALA A 884 -15.68 4.97 50.70
CA ALA A 884 -15.05 5.59 51.86
C ALA A 884 -15.09 7.13 51.78
N ILE A 885 -14.76 7.70 50.61
CA ILE A 885 -14.81 9.15 50.38
C ILE A 885 -16.23 9.69 50.58
N LYS A 886 -17.24 9.08 49.95
CA LYS A 886 -18.66 9.47 50.09
C LYS A 886 -19.17 9.39 51.53
N THR A 887 -18.65 8.44 52.31
CA THR A 887 -18.94 8.32 53.75
C THR A 887 -18.32 9.49 54.54
N ILE A 888 -17.07 9.86 54.23
CA ILE A 888 -16.39 11.00 54.85
C ILE A 888 -17.06 12.33 54.47
N GLU A 889 -17.48 12.51 53.22
CA GLU A 889 -18.26 13.66 52.75
C GLU A 889 -19.58 13.80 53.52
N SER A 890 -20.32 12.70 53.69
CA SER A 890 -21.54 12.65 54.50
C SER A 890 -21.28 13.03 55.97
N MET A 891 -20.20 12.53 56.58
CA MET A 891 -19.78 12.95 57.92
C MET A 891 -19.50 14.46 58.00
N PHE A 892 -18.78 15.02 57.03
CA PHE A 892 -18.49 16.45 56.94
C PHE A 892 -19.76 17.29 56.74
N GLY A 893 -20.69 16.86 55.88
CA GLY A 893 -22.00 17.50 55.72
C GLY A 893 -22.81 17.51 57.02
N SER A 894 -22.81 16.38 57.76
CA SER A 894 -23.45 16.30 59.07
C SER A 894 -22.80 17.23 60.10
N LEU A 895 -21.48 17.40 60.06
CA LEU A 895 -20.73 18.33 60.91
C LEU A 895 -21.07 19.78 60.57
N GLN A 896 -21.09 20.16 59.30
CA GLN A 896 -21.50 21.49 58.86
C GLN A 896 -22.95 21.81 59.27
N SER A 897 -23.87 20.85 59.16
CA SER A 897 -25.26 21.00 59.62
C SER A 897 -25.34 21.21 61.14
N LYS A 898 -24.60 20.42 61.92
CA LYS A 898 -24.50 20.58 63.38
C LYS A 898 -23.90 21.92 63.78
N ILE A 899 -22.83 22.36 63.12
CA ILE A 899 -22.21 23.69 63.32
C ILE A 899 -23.25 24.78 63.05
N LYS A 900 -23.92 24.75 61.89
CA LYS A 900 -24.99 25.70 61.54
C LYS A 900 -26.20 25.65 62.47
N SER A 901 -26.45 24.56 63.21
CA SER A 901 -27.42 24.56 64.30
C SER A 901 -26.88 25.27 65.53
N VAL A 902 -25.70 24.88 66.01
CA VAL A 902 -25.04 25.50 67.17
C VAL A 902 -24.85 27.00 66.97
N GLU A 903 -24.52 27.47 65.77
CA GLU A 903 -24.45 28.89 65.41
C GLU A 903 -25.80 29.61 65.52
N ARG A 904 -26.89 29.01 64.98
CA ARG A 904 -28.26 29.56 65.11
C ARG A 904 -28.74 29.58 66.56
N ASP A 905 -28.44 28.52 67.31
CA ASP A 905 -28.87 28.37 68.70
C ASP A 905 -28.07 29.30 69.63
N LEU A 906 -26.77 29.48 69.40
CA LEU A 906 -25.98 30.56 70.01
C LEU A 906 -26.52 31.94 69.64
N HIS A 907 -26.84 32.19 68.37
CA HIS A 907 -27.38 33.50 67.95
C HIS A 907 -28.73 33.80 68.62
N ARG A 908 -29.60 32.80 68.79
CA ARG A 908 -30.83 32.89 69.60
C ARG A 908 -30.53 33.17 71.07
N GLU A 909 -29.57 32.48 71.68
CA GLU A 909 -29.19 32.74 73.08
C GLU A 909 -28.57 34.13 73.27
N TYR A 910 -27.76 34.62 72.31
CA TYR A 910 -27.24 35.99 72.30
C TYR A 910 -28.35 37.04 72.16
N GLN A 911 -29.26 36.91 71.19
CA GLN A 911 -30.41 37.81 71.07
C GLN A 911 -31.30 37.79 72.33
N ALA A 912 -31.52 36.61 72.92
CA ALA A 912 -32.28 36.49 74.16
C ALA A 912 -31.57 37.16 75.35
N LEU A 913 -30.24 37.09 75.41
CA LEU A 913 -29.44 37.79 76.42
C LEU A 913 -29.47 39.30 76.21
N GLU A 914 -29.31 39.77 74.97
CA GLU A 914 -29.35 41.18 74.58
C GLU A 914 -30.70 41.82 74.91
N ASN A 915 -31.81 41.19 74.51
CA ASN A 915 -33.17 41.61 74.87
C ASN A 915 -33.38 41.63 76.40
N ASN A 916 -32.82 40.66 77.14
CA ASN A 916 -32.87 40.65 78.61
C ASN A 916 -32.03 41.77 79.26
N LEU A 917 -30.88 42.12 78.67
CA LEU A 917 -30.06 43.23 79.11
C LEU A 917 -30.75 44.56 78.81
N GLU A 918 -31.26 44.76 77.59
CA GLU A 918 -31.99 45.97 77.21
C GLU A 918 -33.26 46.18 78.07
N ALA A 919 -33.99 45.11 78.36
CA ALA A 919 -35.13 45.14 79.30
C ALA A 919 -34.72 45.42 80.77
N ARG A 920 -33.48 45.14 81.16
CA ARG A 920 -32.91 45.53 82.47
C ARG A 920 -32.42 46.97 82.47
N THR A 921 -31.77 47.43 81.40
CA THR A 921 -31.38 48.83 81.20
C THR A 921 -32.61 49.73 81.24
N LYS A 922 -33.65 49.43 80.43
CA LYS A 922 -34.94 50.14 80.46
C LYS A 922 -35.66 50.11 81.82
N LYS A 923 -35.33 49.18 82.72
CA LYS A 923 -35.82 49.17 84.12
C LYS A 923 -34.92 50.03 85.03
N LEU A 924 -33.60 49.98 84.86
CA LEU A 924 -32.65 50.87 85.52
C LEU A 924 -32.90 52.34 85.15
N ASP A 925 -33.10 52.67 83.87
CA ASP A 925 -33.40 54.03 83.40
C ASP A 925 -34.66 54.59 84.09
N ARG A 926 -35.70 53.75 84.27
CA ARG A 926 -36.94 54.14 84.98
C ARG A 926 -36.70 54.35 86.47
N LEU A 927 -35.90 53.50 87.11
CA LEU A 927 -35.51 53.65 88.52
C LEU A 927 -34.61 54.87 88.73
N GLU A 928 -33.63 55.11 87.86
CA GLU A 928 -32.81 56.31 87.85
C GLU A 928 -33.65 57.56 87.62
N THR A 929 -34.60 57.55 86.68
CA THR A 929 -35.51 58.69 86.47
C THR A 929 -36.36 58.94 87.72
N MET A 930 -36.86 57.89 88.37
CA MET A 930 -37.61 57.99 89.63
C MET A 930 -36.75 58.54 90.78
N VAL A 931 -35.48 58.11 90.88
CA VAL A 931 -34.51 58.58 91.89
C VAL A 931 -34.05 60.01 91.60
N ARG A 932 -33.78 60.37 90.35
CA ARG A 932 -33.47 61.75 89.95
C ARG A 932 -34.66 62.67 90.25
N ASN A 933 -35.89 62.21 90.04
CA ASN A 933 -37.10 62.97 90.37
C ASN A 933 -37.31 63.13 91.89
N THR A 934 -37.01 62.12 92.73
CA THR A 934 -37.06 62.30 94.20
C THR A 934 -35.91 63.13 94.75
N ILE A 935 -34.71 63.04 94.17
CA ILE A 935 -33.58 63.93 94.50
C ILE A 935 -33.89 65.37 94.08
N ALA A 936 -34.50 65.59 92.91
CA ALA A 936 -34.96 66.91 92.49
C ALA A 936 -36.06 67.46 93.41
N ALA A 937 -37.03 66.64 93.82
CA ALA A 937 -38.05 67.04 94.79
C ALA A 937 -37.44 67.39 96.17
N ALA A 938 -36.42 66.66 96.63
CA ALA A 938 -35.69 66.97 97.85
C ALA A 938 -34.84 68.25 97.72
N ALA A 939 -34.18 68.47 96.58
CA ALA A 939 -33.40 69.67 96.30
C ALA A 939 -34.30 70.93 96.28
N SER A 940 -35.45 70.86 95.62
CA SER A 940 -36.47 71.92 95.62
C SER A 940 -37.02 72.27 97.00
N ALA A 941 -36.94 71.35 97.97
CA ALA A 941 -37.30 71.60 99.37
C ALA A 941 -36.17 72.22 100.22
N SER A 942 -34.96 72.38 99.67
CA SER A 942 -33.74 72.71 100.43
C SER A 942 -33.15 74.11 100.19
N ALA A 943 -33.63 74.87 99.20
CA ALA A 943 -33.06 76.17 98.81
C ALA A 943 -34.14 77.20 98.41
N GLY A 944 -34.72 77.91 99.40
CA GLY A 944 -35.86 78.82 99.13
C GLY A 944 -36.23 79.92 100.14
N PHE A 945 -35.51 80.09 101.25
CA PHE A 945 -35.77 81.12 102.30
C PHE A 945 -37.10 80.97 103.10
N PRO A 946 -37.27 81.66 104.27
CA PRO A 946 -38.01 81.06 105.40
C PRO A 946 -39.23 81.83 105.94
N SER A 947 -40.16 81.11 106.57
CA SER A 947 -40.88 81.53 107.80
C SER A 947 -41.81 80.42 108.33
N SER A 948 -42.28 80.56 109.58
CA SER A 948 -43.13 79.63 110.35
C SER A 948 -42.50 78.28 110.75
N SER A 949 -42.52 77.97 112.05
CA SER A 949 -41.81 76.85 112.67
C SER A 949 -42.75 75.91 113.43
N SER A 950 -43.28 74.87 112.76
CA SER A 950 -44.20 73.90 113.40
C SER A 950 -44.28 72.51 112.73
N SER A 951 -43.65 72.26 111.59
CA SER A 951 -43.94 71.11 110.70
C SER A 951 -42.92 69.95 110.72
N SER A 952 -41.95 69.95 111.63
CA SER A 952 -40.76 69.07 111.56
C SER A 952 -40.98 67.58 111.87
N SER A 953 -42.04 67.20 112.61
CA SER A 953 -42.26 65.79 113.02
C SER A 953 -42.98 64.93 111.97
N ALA A 954 -43.85 65.53 111.16
CA ALA A 954 -44.64 64.80 110.15
C ALA A 954 -43.74 64.16 109.07
N ALA A 955 -42.72 64.90 108.62
CA ALA A 955 -41.75 64.41 107.63
C ALA A 955 -40.94 63.21 108.13
N GLN A 956 -40.59 63.16 109.43
CA GLN A 956 -39.85 62.04 110.00
C GLN A 956 -40.70 60.76 110.02
N HIS A 957 -41.98 60.85 110.43
CA HIS A 957 -42.89 59.70 110.41
C HIS A 957 -43.13 59.17 108.99
N GLU A 958 -43.26 60.04 107.99
CA GLU A 958 -43.46 59.56 106.62
C GLU A 958 -42.21 58.90 106.02
N VAL A 959 -41.01 59.46 106.29
CA VAL A 959 -39.74 58.83 105.90
C VAL A 959 -39.56 57.47 106.58
N GLN A 960 -39.86 57.37 107.88
CA GLN A 960 -39.72 56.12 108.64
C GLN A 960 -40.72 55.05 108.15
N GLY A 961 -41.97 55.43 107.89
CA GLY A 961 -42.98 54.54 107.32
C GLY A 961 -42.68 54.11 105.87
N ARG A 962 -42.04 54.96 105.07
CA ARG A 962 -41.53 54.59 103.73
C ARG A 962 -40.32 53.66 103.83
N MET A 963 -39.41 53.87 104.78
CA MET A 963 -38.26 52.99 105.02
C MET A 963 -38.68 51.59 105.45
N GLN A 964 -39.70 51.46 106.31
CA GLN A 964 -40.22 50.16 106.74
C GLN A 964 -40.85 49.36 105.58
N ARG A 965 -41.61 50.02 104.69
CA ARG A 965 -42.11 49.41 103.44
C ARG A 965 -40.97 48.99 102.49
N LEU A 966 -39.88 49.75 102.45
CA LEU A 966 -38.68 49.40 101.68
C LEU A 966 -37.98 48.17 102.26
N GLU A 967 -37.90 48.03 103.59
CA GLU A 967 -37.40 46.81 104.22
C GLU A 967 -38.27 45.59 103.92
N ASP A 968 -39.60 45.72 103.95
CA ASP A 968 -40.51 44.62 103.64
C ASP A 968 -40.46 44.22 102.17
N ALA A 969 -40.42 45.20 101.25
CA ALA A 969 -40.17 44.93 99.83
C ALA A 969 -38.79 44.27 99.61
N TYR A 970 -37.76 44.66 100.37
CA TYR A 970 -36.44 44.03 100.32
C TYR A 970 -36.42 42.61 100.89
N ARG A 971 -37.17 42.33 101.97
CA ARG A 971 -37.41 40.97 102.49
C ARG A 971 -38.10 40.10 101.42
N GLN A 972 -39.13 40.63 100.76
CA GLN A 972 -39.88 39.94 99.73
C GLN A 972 -39.02 39.64 98.49
N LEU A 973 -38.28 40.62 97.97
CA LEU A 973 -37.30 40.44 96.89
C LEU A 973 -36.18 39.44 97.23
N LYS A 974 -35.81 39.33 98.51
CA LYS A 974 -34.82 38.35 99.00
C LYS A 974 -35.39 36.93 99.04
N VAL A 975 -36.69 36.77 99.34
CA VAL A 975 -37.41 35.49 99.20
C VAL A 975 -37.55 35.11 97.73
N GLU A 976 -37.95 36.03 96.85
CA GLU A 976 -38.02 35.79 95.39
C GLU A 976 -36.64 35.43 94.79
N ASN A 977 -35.56 36.07 95.24
CA ASN A 977 -34.21 35.67 94.82
C ASN A 977 -33.83 34.27 95.31
N ALA A 978 -34.33 33.82 96.47
CA ALA A 978 -34.09 32.47 96.95
C ALA A 978 -34.86 31.43 96.12
N THR A 979 -36.15 31.66 95.84
CA THR A 979 -36.98 30.74 95.04
C THR A 979 -36.56 30.70 93.57
N LEU A 980 -36.13 31.81 92.98
CA LEU A 980 -35.56 31.82 91.62
C LEU A 980 -34.22 31.08 91.54
N ARG A 981 -33.40 31.12 92.61
CA ARG A 981 -32.15 30.35 92.67
C ARG A 981 -32.41 28.85 92.78
N THR A 982 -33.32 28.41 93.65
CA THR A 982 -33.67 26.98 93.74
C THR A 982 -34.31 26.48 92.44
N ALA A 983 -35.18 27.26 91.79
CA ALA A 983 -35.73 26.91 90.48
C ALA A 983 -34.66 26.78 89.38
N GLN A 984 -33.64 27.67 89.36
CA GLN A 984 -32.50 27.53 88.43
C GLN A 984 -31.60 26.34 88.76
N GLU A 985 -31.45 25.99 90.04
CA GLU A 985 -30.66 24.84 90.47
C GLU A 985 -31.38 23.51 90.16
N GLU A 986 -32.70 23.46 90.29
CA GLU A 986 -33.54 22.37 89.78
C GLU A 986 -33.49 22.26 88.26
N ALA A 987 -33.57 23.37 87.51
CA ALA A 987 -33.43 23.35 86.05
C ALA A 987 -32.06 22.82 85.61
N ARG A 988 -30.99 23.15 86.35
CA ARG A 988 -29.64 22.59 86.14
C ARG A 988 -29.56 21.11 86.49
N ARG A 989 -30.22 20.65 87.56
CA ARG A 989 -30.36 19.22 87.88
C ARG A 989 -31.14 18.47 86.79
N ARG A 990 -32.27 19.01 86.31
CA ARG A 990 -33.07 18.43 85.21
C ARG A 990 -32.28 18.36 83.90
N ARG A 991 -31.45 19.35 83.55
CA ARG A 991 -30.53 19.25 82.41
C ARG A 991 -29.52 18.11 82.60
N ARG A 992 -28.88 17.98 83.78
CA ARG A 992 -27.97 16.86 84.07
C ARG A 992 -28.64 15.48 84.06
N CYS A 993 -29.88 15.35 84.53
CA CYS A 993 -30.62 14.09 84.50
C CYS A 993 -31.10 13.69 83.09
N ARG A 994 -31.07 14.62 82.11
CA ARG A 994 -31.38 14.31 80.70
C ARG A 994 -30.17 13.74 79.94
N GLU A 995 -28.96 13.87 80.51
CA GLU A 995 -27.75 13.21 80.02
C GLU A 995 -27.60 11.82 80.68
N GLY A 996 -28.39 10.86 80.19
CA GLY A 996 -28.24 9.45 80.54
C GLY A 996 -26.89 8.86 80.09
N PRO A 997 -26.41 7.77 80.71
CA PRO A 997 -25.00 7.38 80.62
C PRO A 997 -24.63 6.72 79.28
N ALA A 998 -23.74 7.36 78.51
CA ALA A 998 -22.97 6.68 77.48
C ALA A 998 -21.93 5.75 78.13
N ILE A 999 -21.99 4.45 77.80
CA ILE A 999 -21.14 3.41 78.39
C ILE A 999 -19.66 3.64 78.03
N GLY A 1000 -18.78 3.58 79.04
CA GLY A 1000 -17.34 3.83 78.87
C GLY A 1000 -16.48 2.58 79.00
N THR A 1001 -15.80 2.20 77.91
CA THR A 1001 -14.58 1.36 77.88
C THR A 1001 -13.83 1.64 76.57
N GLY A 1002 -12.51 1.89 76.54
CA GLY A 1002 -11.55 2.14 77.62
C GLY A 1002 -10.25 2.71 77.02
N ALA A 1003 -9.52 3.57 77.75
CA ALA A 1003 -8.40 4.32 77.18
C ALA A 1003 -7.07 3.56 77.25
N GLY A 1004 -6.49 3.24 76.08
CA GLY A 1004 -5.09 2.83 75.90
C GLY A 1004 -4.20 4.04 75.50
N PRO A 1005 -2.93 4.13 75.94
CA PRO A 1005 -2.23 5.41 76.01
C PRO A 1005 -1.53 5.89 74.73
N ARG A 1006 -1.48 7.21 74.54
CA ARG A 1006 -0.64 7.90 73.55
C ARG A 1006 0.86 7.70 73.83
N ALA A 1007 1.58 7.07 72.90
CA ALA A 1007 3.04 7.15 72.86
C ALA A 1007 3.52 8.52 72.32
N ARG A 1008 4.57 9.10 72.91
CA ARG A 1008 5.18 10.37 72.47
C ARG A 1008 6.21 10.14 71.35
N ARG A 1009 6.25 11.04 70.36
CA ARG A 1009 7.40 11.21 69.45
C ARG A 1009 8.67 11.54 70.25
N ARG A 1010 9.82 10.94 69.90
CA ARG A 1010 11.11 11.66 69.85
C ARG A 1010 12.13 11.04 68.88
N ARG A 1011 13.17 11.83 68.57
CA ARG A 1011 14.13 11.63 67.47
C ARG A 1011 15.13 10.49 67.72
N ALA A 1012 15.39 9.75 66.63
CA ALA A 1012 16.65 9.19 66.13
C ALA A 1012 17.95 9.26 66.97
N ARG A 1013 18.76 8.19 66.86
CA ARG A 1013 20.19 8.32 66.56
C ARG A 1013 20.72 7.11 65.76
N ALA A 1014 21.78 7.34 64.97
CA ALA A 1014 22.41 6.32 64.14
C ALA A 1014 23.32 5.37 64.93
N SER A 1015 23.57 4.19 64.36
CA SER A 1015 24.63 3.27 64.79
C SER A 1015 26.00 3.71 64.25
N ARG A 1016 27.04 3.67 65.09
CA ARG A 1016 28.44 3.50 64.65
C ARG A 1016 29.30 2.99 65.80
N GLY A 1017 29.55 1.69 65.80
CA GLY A 1017 30.41 1.02 66.78
C GLY A 1017 31.90 1.24 66.50
N ARG A 1018 32.63 1.48 67.60
CA ARG A 1018 34.09 1.43 67.82
C ARG A 1018 35.00 0.85 66.72
N ARG A 1019 36.13 1.54 66.50
CA ARG A 1019 37.44 0.96 66.11
C ARG A 1019 38.42 1.12 67.29
N ARG A 1020 39.46 0.30 67.49
CA ARG A 1020 39.80 -1.07 67.01
C ARG A 1020 41.06 -1.53 67.77
N ALA A 1021 41.15 -2.78 68.22
CA ALA A 1021 42.42 -3.38 68.69
C ALA A 1021 42.43 -4.92 68.59
N SER A 1022 43.43 -5.43 67.84
CA SER A 1022 44.28 -6.64 68.05
C SER A 1022 43.65 -7.97 68.57
N ALA A 1023 43.64 -9.12 67.87
CA ALA A 1023 44.54 -9.73 66.84
C ALA A 1023 45.88 -10.29 67.42
N PRO A 1024 46.67 -11.17 66.76
CA PRO A 1024 46.61 -11.71 65.37
C PRO A 1024 45.58 -12.88 65.22
N TRP A 1025 45.61 -13.86 64.28
CA TRP A 1025 46.65 -14.39 63.36
C TRP A 1025 46.19 -14.49 61.88
N THR A 1026 46.62 -15.51 61.13
CA THR A 1026 47.25 -15.36 59.80
C THR A 1026 47.29 -16.63 58.93
N TRP A 1027 46.78 -16.54 57.68
CA TRP A 1027 47.11 -17.30 56.44
C TRP A 1027 47.06 -18.85 56.43
N ARG A 1028 46.76 -19.52 55.30
CA ARG A 1028 46.46 -19.03 53.94
C ARG A 1028 44.97 -19.05 53.63
#